data_AF-A0A284RPZ1-F1
#
_entry.id   AF-A0A284RPZ1-F1
#
_cell.length_a   1.000
_cell.length_b   1.000
_cell.length_c   1.000
_cell.angle_alpha   90.00
_cell.angle_beta   90.00
_cell.angle_gamma   90.00
#
_symmetry.space_group_name_H-M   'P 1'
#
loop_
_entity.id
_entity.type
_entity.pdbx_description
1 polymer ?
#
loop_
_entity_poly.entity_id
_entity_poly.type
_entity_poly.pdbx_seq_one_letter_code
_entity_poly.pdbx_strand_id
1 'polypeptide(L)'
;MVSSSSFFQFLLVALTCAGLGRAYVGPGVVSGSTGTHDPTICKDKDGTYFLFATAVGISITTSTDRTAFTYQGLVWPNGASWTDEYTLTSNGNLWAPECYYDGSQFWLYYAASSFGSQNSAIFLATSSTGAPGSWTNKGLVTSTSTGDSYNAIDPNLYIDGSTWYLSLGSWWTGIKMIKLNSSTGLSSGSSVTSLAQRTEASGAIEASSIYKYGSYYYLFTSWDVCCSGTSSTYNIRVGRSTSISGTYYDKSGVSLLSGGGTLVLESHDAIYGPGGQDILEDGDGPILVYHYYTSAGSFLGINRLDFSTGWPFNDDGGLHTNGHPTVERGSPEFWYKIIISGALVLLGGVFAGLTLGLMGLDELHLRVLSASSDDPVEKKNAKKVLALMQKGRHWVLVVLLLGNVIINESLPIFLDSAIGGGVAAVAISTAAIVIFGIIPQSLSVRYGLSIGAACTPFVLALMYIFAPVAYPIAKLLDYVLGANEAHTYRKAELKSFLEFHRTGEEPLRDDEISILSGKEDVVTLSKDTILDHDTVDKIIMSGYSRFPVHDPENPLAFVGLLLVKKLITYDPSQALPVSSFALSILPEAHPSINCFQALDYFQTGRAHLLLISRTPGVAGGAIGVVTLEDIIEEIISEEIVDETDRYDDNINKRRAKRLTNTAIMKGIVERHRKASVSSLVNESTPLLGRDHNSE
;
A
#
# COMPACT_ATOMS: atom_id res chain seq x y z
N MET A 1 14.65 -0.35 -27.30
CA MET A 1 13.36 0.37 -27.15
C MET A 1 12.25 -0.67 -27.05
N VAL A 2 11.94 -1.11 -25.83
CA VAL A 2 10.72 -1.89 -25.57
C VAL A 2 9.65 -0.86 -25.23
N SER A 3 8.58 -0.84 -26.02
CA SER A 3 7.50 0.14 -25.91
C SER A 3 6.86 0.08 -24.53
N SER A 4 6.72 1.24 -23.89
CA SER A 4 6.07 1.46 -22.60
C SER A 4 4.61 0.97 -22.54
N SER A 5 4.00 0.58 -23.67
CA SER A 5 2.66 -0.02 -23.69
C SER A 5 2.63 -1.47 -23.20
N SER A 6 3.70 -2.24 -23.39
CA SER A 6 3.71 -3.68 -23.06
C SER A 6 3.77 -3.95 -21.55
N PHE A 7 4.35 -3.03 -20.77
CA PHE A 7 4.45 -3.15 -19.31
C PHE A 7 3.12 -2.82 -18.62
N PHE A 8 2.39 -1.80 -19.12
CA PHE A 8 1.05 -1.47 -18.64
C PHE A 8 0.02 -2.55 -18.97
N GLN A 9 0.15 -3.21 -20.11
CA GLN A 9 -0.74 -4.28 -20.53
C GLN A 9 -0.51 -5.58 -19.72
N PHE A 10 0.73 -5.85 -19.30
CA PHE A 10 1.04 -6.94 -18.36
C PHE A 10 0.48 -6.68 -16.95
N LEU A 11 0.52 -5.42 -16.48
CA LEU A 11 -0.03 -5.06 -15.18
C LEU A 11 -1.57 -5.11 -15.17
N LEU A 12 -2.22 -4.74 -16.28
CA LEU A 12 -3.68 -4.86 -16.43
C LEU A 12 -4.13 -6.32 -16.52
N VAL A 13 -3.35 -7.20 -17.17
CA VAL A 13 -3.62 -8.64 -17.25
C VAL A 13 -3.35 -9.35 -15.92
N ALA A 14 -2.38 -8.88 -15.13
CA ALA A 14 -2.14 -9.39 -13.78
C ALA A 14 -3.24 -8.97 -12.77
N LEU A 15 -3.86 -7.79 -12.95
CA LEU A 15 -5.01 -7.36 -12.13
C LEU A 15 -6.35 -7.98 -12.56
N THR A 16 -6.49 -8.49 -13.78
CA THR A 16 -7.70 -9.21 -14.22
C THR A 16 -7.66 -10.72 -13.93
N CYS A 17 -6.55 -11.24 -13.40
CA CYS A 17 -6.44 -12.61 -12.87
C CYS A 17 -6.61 -12.70 -11.35
N ALA A 18 -7.22 -11.70 -10.69
CA ALA A 18 -7.93 -11.96 -9.45
C ALA A 18 -9.15 -12.81 -9.82
N GLY A 19 -9.01 -14.14 -9.75
CA GLY A 19 -10.14 -15.04 -9.91
C GLY A 19 -11.27 -14.57 -9.01
N LEU A 20 -12.46 -14.39 -9.59
CA LEU A 20 -13.70 -14.25 -8.85
C LEU A 20 -13.91 -15.55 -8.06
N GLY A 21 -13.25 -15.67 -6.92
CA GLY A 21 -13.49 -16.75 -5.97
C GLY A 21 -14.88 -16.56 -5.40
N ARG A 22 -15.71 -17.60 -5.50
CA ARG A 22 -17.02 -17.62 -4.83
C ARG A 22 -16.79 -17.57 -3.32
N ALA A 23 -17.16 -16.47 -2.68
CA ALA A 23 -17.14 -16.36 -1.23
C ALA A 23 -18.37 -17.09 -0.66
N TYR A 24 -18.15 -18.27 -0.08
CA TYR A 24 -19.19 -19.01 0.64
C TYR A 24 -19.24 -18.56 2.09
N VAL A 25 -20.45 -18.53 2.65
CA VAL A 25 -20.66 -18.21 4.07
C VAL A 25 -20.41 -19.49 4.87
N GLY A 26 -19.44 -19.44 5.78
CA GLY A 26 -19.22 -20.52 6.74
C GLY A 26 -20.45 -20.77 7.63
N PRO A 27 -20.51 -21.93 8.31
CA PRO A 27 -21.58 -22.22 9.25
C PRO A 27 -21.63 -21.18 10.37
N GLY A 28 -22.83 -20.82 10.80
CA GLY A 28 -23.04 -19.99 11.98
C GLY A 28 -22.39 -20.61 13.22
N VAL A 29 -21.96 -19.77 14.16
CA VAL A 29 -21.25 -20.22 15.36
C VAL A 29 -22.21 -21.00 16.25
N VAL A 30 -21.92 -22.29 16.42
CA VAL A 30 -22.60 -23.21 17.33
C VAL A 30 -21.61 -23.85 18.29
N SER A 31 -22.07 -24.25 19.47
CA SER A 31 -21.24 -24.79 20.56
C SER A 31 -21.97 -25.90 21.32
N GLY A 32 -21.21 -26.66 22.12
CA GLY A 32 -21.73 -27.79 22.89
C GLY A 32 -21.79 -29.09 22.07
N SER A 33 -22.90 -29.78 22.13
CA SER A 33 -23.14 -31.05 21.42
C SER A 33 -23.52 -30.79 19.95
N THR A 34 -22.50 -30.54 19.12
CA THR A 34 -22.67 -30.17 17.70
C THR A 34 -22.37 -31.28 16.71
N GLY A 35 -21.88 -32.44 17.16
CA GLY A 35 -21.68 -33.62 16.31
C GLY A 35 -23.03 -34.15 15.84
N THR A 36 -23.25 -34.18 14.52
CA THR A 36 -24.54 -34.54 13.93
C THR A 36 -24.40 -35.05 12.50
N HIS A 37 -25.41 -35.77 12.02
CA HIS A 37 -25.56 -36.21 10.63
C HIS A 37 -27.05 -36.25 10.29
N ASP A 38 -27.44 -35.69 9.15
CA ASP A 38 -28.83 -35.49 8.72
C ASP A 38 -29.73 -34.86 9.82
N PRO A 39 -29.41 -33.62 10.26
CA PRO A 39 -30.18 -32.96 11.31
C PRO A 39 -31.54 -32.45 10.81
N THR A 40 -32.57 -32.65 11.62
CA THR A 40 -33.83 -31.88 11.57
C THR A 40 -33.99 -31.06 12.84
N ILE A 41 -34.67 -29.92 12.76
CA ILE A 41 -34.92 -29.07 13.94
C ILE A 41 -36.36 -28.58 13.98
N CYS A 42 -36.95 -28.58 15.17
CA CYS A 42 -38.27 -28.03 15.42
C CYS A 42 -38.29 -27.35 16.79
N LYS A 43 -39.25 -26.44 16.97
CA LYS A 43 -39.38 -25.62 18.18
C LYS A 43 -40.68 -25.94 18.89
N ASP A 44 -40.60 -26.19 20.19
CA ASP A 44 -41.77 -26.43 21.02
C ASP A 44 -42.51 -25.13 21.39
N LYS A 45 -43.62 -25.26 22.11
CA LYS A 45 -44.42 -24.12 22.57
C LYS A 45 -43.68 -23.21 23.58
N ASP A 46 -42.67 -23.73 24.27
CA ASP A 46 -41.92 -23.03 25.30
C ASP A 46 -40.68 -22.33 24.71
N GLY A 47 -40.45 -22.48 23.40
CA GLY A 47 -39.33 -21.87 22.67
C GLY A 47 -38.05 -22.70 22.67
N THR A 48 -38.11 -23.95 23.15
CA THR A 48 -36.98 -24.88 23.13
C THR A 48 -36.84 -25.48 21.74
N TYR A 49 -35.64 -25.42 21.20
CA TYR A 49 -35.28 -26.08 19.95
C TYR A 49 -34.89 -27.52 20.23
N PHE A 50 -35.48 -28.44 19.48
CA PHE A 50 -35.16 -29.86 19.48
C PHE A 50 -34.53 -30.21 18.14
N LEU A 51 -33.30 -30.70 18.18
CA LEU A 51 -32.57 -31.22 17.05
C LEU A 51 -32.53 -32.75 17.14
N PHE A 52 -33.03 -33.41 16.10
CA PHE A 52 -32.95 -34.85 15.94
C PHE A 52 -32.00 -35.19 14.80
N ALA A 53 -31.24 -36.27 14.92
CA ALA A 53 -30.25 -36.64 13.93
C ALA A 53 -30.04 -38.15 13.83
N THR A 54 -29.45 -38.58 12.72
CA THR A 54 -29.09 -39.97 12.41
C THR A 54 -28.23 -40.56 13.53
N ALA A 55 -28.74 -41.60 14.18
CA ALA A 55 -28.04 -42.35 15.22
C ALA A 55 -28.75 -43.68 15.51
N VAL A 56 -28.06 -44.59 16.20
CA VAL A 56 -28.70 -45.75 16.84
C VAL A 56 -29.74 -45.25 17.83
N GLY A 57 -31.01 -45.41 17.49
CA GLY A 57 -32.14 -44.93 18.28
C GLY A 57 -32.47 -43.43 18.16
N ILE A 58 -31.90 -42.71 17.18
CA ILE A 58 -32.09 -41.27 16.88
C ILE A 58 -31.68 -40.36 18.04
N SER A 59 -30.65 -39.54 17.85
CA SER A 59 -30.15 -38.65 18.90
C SER A 59 -31.06 -37.44 19.10
N ILE A 60 -31.17 -36.99 20.35
CA ILE A 60 -31.91 -35.80 20.75
C ILE A 60 -30.93 -34.80 21.35
N THR A 61 -30.88 -33.60 20.79
CA THR A 61 -30.09 -32.48 21.29
C THR A 61 -31.01 -31.27 21.38
N THR A 62 -30.88 -30.46 22.43
CA THR A 62 -31.72 -29.27 22.61
C THR A 62 -30.93 -27.99 22.73
N SER A 63 -31.57 -26.87 22.41
CA SER A 63 -31.02 -25.53 22.59
C SER A 63 -32.15 -24.55 22.96
N THR A 64 -31.82 -23.47 23.66
CA THR A 64 -32.75 -22.35 23.91
C THR A 64 -32.50 -21.14 23.01
N ASP A 65 -31.39 -21.12 22.27
CA ASP A 65 -30.94 -19.97 21.47
C ASP A 65 -30.49 -20.34 20.04
N ARG A 66 -30.51 -21.64 19.68
CA ARG A 66 -30.00 -22.23 18.42
C ARG A 66 -28.47 -22.14 18.24
N THR A 67 -27.73 -21.79 19.28
CA THR A 67 -26.27 -21.65 19.23
C THR A 67 -25.56 -22.53 20.25
N ALA A 68 -26.14 -22.74 21.44
CA ALA A 68 -25.62 -23.64 22.46
C ALA A 68 -26.50 -24.89 22.52
N PHE A 69 -25.93 -26.03 22.14
CA PHE A 69 -26.64 -27.31 22.04
C PHE A 69 -26.22 -28.28 23.15
N THR A 70 -27.19 -28.95 23.76
CA THR A 70 -27.00 -29.92 24.85
C THR A 70 -27.63 -31.25 24.49
N TYR A 71 -26.84 -32.32 24.50
CA TYR A 71 -27.33 -33.69 24.28
C TYR A 71 -28.30 -34.12 25.39
N GLN A 72 -29.45 -34.66 25.02
CA GLN A 72 -30.50 -35.11 25.94
C GLN A 72 -30.62 -36.63 26.02
N GLY A 73 -30.33 -37.36 24.95
CA GLY A 73 -30.49 -38.81 24.90
C GLY A 73 -30.96 -39.31 23.54
N LEU A 74 -31.72 -40.41 23.55
CA LEU A 74 -32.21 -41.08 22.35
C LEU A 74 -33.74 -41.12 22.32
N VAL A 75 -34.32 -41.08 21.13
CA VAL A 75 -35.76 -41.33 20.90
C VAL A 75 -36.11 -42.76 21.34
N TRP A 76 -35.28 -43.73 20.95
CA TRP A 76 -35.42 -45.16 21.25
C TRP A 76 -34.29 -45.70 22.13
N PRO A 77 -34.23 -45.34 23.42
CA PRO A 77 -33.16 -45.79 24.32
C PRO A 77 -33.16 -47.31 24.53
N ASN A 78 -34.31 -47.98 24.31
CA ASN A 78 -34.48 -49.42 24.42
C ASN A 78 -34.48 -50.13 23.06
N GLY A 79 -34.10 -49.42 21.99
CA GLY A 79 -34.09 -49.95 20.62
C GLY A 79 -35.44 -49.89 19.89
N ALA A 80 -35.40 -50.15 18.58
CA ALA A 80 -36.52 -50.07 17.64
C ALA A 80 -36.60 -51.35 16.79
N SER A 81 -36.78 -52.50 17.43
CA SER A 81 -36.72 -53.83 16.79
C SER A 81 -37.65 -54.04 15.58
N TRP A 82 -38.74 -53.26 15.44
CA TRP A 82 -39.60 -53.30 14.25
C TRP A 82 -38.93 -52.79 12.97
N THR A 83 -37.75 -52.18 13.09
CA THR A 83 -36.95 -51.67 11.97
C THR A 83 -35.87 -52.65 11.50
N ASP A 84 -35.64 -53.73 12.26
CA ASP A 84 -34.52 -54.67 12.06
C ASP A 84 -34.55 -55.34 10.67
N GLU A 85 -35.74 -55.52 10.09
CA GLU A 85 -35.89 -56.09 8.74
C GLU A 85 -35.31 -55.20 7.63
N TYR A 86 -35.21 -53.88 7.86
CA TYR A 86 -34.65 -52.92 6.89
C TYR A 86 -33.19 -52.57 7.21
N THR A 87 -32.85 -52.45 8.50
CA THR A 87 -31.49 -52.10 8.94
C THR A 87 -30.52 -53.27 8.89
N LEU A 88 -31.04 -54.50 8.76
CA LEU A 88 -30.27 -55.77 8.78
C LEU A 88 -29.40 -55.94 10.04
N THR A 89 -29.70 -55.17 11.08
CA THR A 89 -28.95 -55.12 12.34
C THR A 89 -29.95 -54.96 13.47
N SER A 90 -29.82 -55.72 14.56
CA SER A 90 -30.78 -55.60 15.64
C SER A 90 -30.67 -54.24 16.34
N ASN A 91 -31.78 -53.50 16.37
CA ASN A 91 -31.85 -52.10 16.81
C ASN A 91 -30.80 -51.23 16.11
N GLY A 92 -30.72 -51.37 14.79
CA GLY A 92 -29.74 -50.70 13.94
C GLY A 92 -29.85 -49.17 13.94
N ASN A 93 -28.95 -48.56 13.17
CA ASN A 93 -28.92 -47.12 12.97
C ASN A 93 -30.16 -46.65 12.20
N LEU A 94 -30.79 -45.56 12.65
CA LEU A 94 -31.97 -44.95 12.04
C LEU A 94 -31.59 -43.58 11.50
N TRP A 95 -32.08 -43.26 10.29
CA TRP A 95 -31.51 -42.19 9.47
C TRP A 95 -32.50 -41.08 9.19
N ALA A 96 -31.94 -39.89 8.92
CA ALA A 96 -32.63 -38.70 8.40
C ALA A 96 -34.00 -38.47 9.05
N PRO A 97 -34.05 -38.25 10.38
CA PRO A 97 -35.29 -37.91 11.03
C PRO A 97 -35.85 -36.58 10.50
N GLU A 98 -37.16 -36.42 10.54
CA GLU A 98 -37.87 -35.18 10.21
C GLU A 98 -38.84 -34.86 11.34
N CYS A 99 -38.72 -33.68 11.94
CA CYS A 99 -39.52 -33.31 13.11
C CYS A 99 -40.46 -32.14 12.86
N TYR A 100 -41.69 -32.30 13.33
CA TYR A 100 -42.73 -31.26 13.29
C TYR A 100 -43.44 -31.19 14.64
N TYR A 101 -43.62 -29.98 15.16
CA TYR A 101 -44.40 -29.74 16.36
C TYR A 101 -45.69 -29.00 16.00
N ASP A 102 -46.85 -29.61 16.29
CA ASP A 102 -48.16 -29.08 15.88
C ASP A 102 -48.78 -28.08 16.89
N GLY A 103 -48.03 -27.72 17.93
CA GLY A 103 -48.51 -26.93 19.07
C GLY A 103 -48.86 -27.77 20.29
N SER A 104 -49.11 -29.06 20.12
CA SER A 104 -49.52 -29.99 21.18
C SER A 104 -48.61 -31.21 21.33
N GLN A 105 -48.08 -31.73 20.23
CA GLN A 105 -47.20 -32.89 20.20
C GLN A 105 -46.18 -32.80 19.07
N PHE A 106 -45.10 -33.55 19.24
CA PHE A 106 -44.09 -33.81 18.23
C PHE A 106 -44.53 -34.98 17.34
N TRP A 107 -44.26 -34.82 16.05
CA TRP A 107 -44.33 -35.82 15.01
C TRP A 107 -42.92 -36.01 14.47
N LEU A 108 -42.44 -37.25 14.45
CA LEU A 108 -41.08 -37.57 14.01
C LEU A 108 -41.13 -38.70 12.99
N TYR A 109 -40.84 -38.37 11.75
CA TYR A 109 -40.62 -39.37 10.70
C TYR A 109 -39.16 -39.78 10.72
N TYR A 110 -38.87 -41.04 10.41
CA TYR A 110 -37.49 -41.54 10.39
C TYR A 110 -37.36 -42.73 9.45
N ALA A 111 -36.16 -42.90 8.88
CA ALA A 111 -35.87 -43.96 7.94
C ALA A 111 -35.14 -45.15 8.58
N ALA A 112 -35.45 -46.34 8.10
CA ALA A 112 -34.73 -47.57 8.37
C ALA A 112 -34.28 -48.18 7.03
N SER A 113 -32.98 -48.43 6.90
CA SER A 113 -32.38 -48.95 5.67
C SER A 113 -30.97 -49.50 5.93
N SER A 114 -30.34 -50.03 4.88
CA SER A 114 -28.96 -50.48 4.84
C SER A 114 -28.26 -49.88 3.61
N PHE A 115 -26.96 -49.54 3.73
CA PHE A 115 -26.26 -48.75 2.72
C PHE A 115 -26.30 -49.41 1.34
N GLY A 116 -26.72 -48.66 0.32
CA GLY A 116 -26.84 -49.12 -1.07
C GLY A 116 -28.05 -50.01 -1.37
N SER A 117 -29.00 -50.12 -0.45
CA SER A 117 -30.22 -50.94 -0.61
C SER A 117 -31.44 -50.09 -0.97
N GLN A 118 -32.39 -50.71 -1.70
CA GLN A 118 -33.75 -50.19 -1.90
C GLN A 118 -34.74 -50.73 -0.88
N ASN A 119 -34.36 -51.77 -0.13
CA ASN A 119 -35.21 -52.32 0.92
C ASN A 119 -35.19 -51.40 2.13
N SER A 120 -36.10 -50.43 2.13
CA SER A 120 -36.11 -49.29 3.05
C SER A 120 -37.52 -48.95 3.47
N ALA A 121 -37.67 -48.34 4.63
CA ALA A 121 -38.95 -47.92 5.16
C ALA A 121 -38.86 -46.61 5.94
N ILE A 122 -39.93 -45.81 5.83
CA ILE A 122 -40.16 -44.63 6.65
C ILE A 122 -41.23 -44.97 7.67
N PHE A 123 -40.94 -44.66 8.93
CA PHE A 123 -41.84 -44.84 10.08
C PHE A 123 -42.22 -43.50 10.69
N LEU A 124 -43.27 -43.50 11.50
CA LEU A 124 -43.70 -42.34 12.27
C LEU A 124 -43.67 -42.64 13.78
N ALA A 125 -43.21 -41.67 14.57
CA ALA A 125 -43.35 -41.64 16.01
C ALA A 125 -43.97 -40.33 16.48
N THR A 126 -44.64 -40.36 17.63
CA THR A 126 -45.17 -39.13 18.26
C THR A 126 -44.78 -39.05 19.73
N SER A 127 -44.62 -37.84 20.25
CA SER A 127 -44.38 -37.59 21.67
C SER A 127 -45.03 -36.26 22.10
N SER A 128 -45.57 -36.18 23.31
CA SER A 128 -46.06 -34.91 23.85
C SER A 128 -44.96 -34.03 24.44
N THR A 129 -43.76 -34.58 24.68
CA THR A 129 -42.67 -33.88 25.38
C THR A 129 -41.38 -33.78 24.58
N GLY A 130 -41.20 -34.62 23.56
CA GLY A 130 -39.93 -34.72 22.81
C GLY A 130 -38.76 -35.33 23.60
N ALA A 131 -38.97 -35.67 24.87
CA ALA A 131 -37.94 -36.19 25.76
C ALA A 131 -37.49 -37.63 25.41
N PRO A 132 -36.28 -38.06 25.83
CA PRO A 132 -35.83 -39.42 25.64
C PRO A 132 -36.82 -40.46 26.16
N GLY A 133 -37.14 -41.46 25.34
CA GLY A 133 -38.03 -42.58 25.70
C GLY A 133 -39.52 -42.23 25.85
N SER A 134 -39.96 -40.99 25.63
CA SER A 134 -41.39 -40.62 25.67
C SER A 134 -42.14 -40.88 24.36
N TRP A 135 -41.45 -41.44 23.36
CA TRP A 135 -41.95 -41.61 22.00
C TRP A 135 -42.78 -42.88 21.82
N THR A 136 -43.88 -42.75 21.07
CA THR A 136 -44.76 -43.85 20.70
C THR A 136 -44.68 -44.11 19.21
N ASN A 137 -44.37 -45.34 18.82
CA ASN A 137 -44.34 -45.76 17.41
C ASN A 137 -45.77 -45.80 16.85
N LYS A 138 -45.99 -45.16 15.69
CA LYS A 138 -47.26 -45.15 14.96
C LYS A 138 -47.28 -46.07 13.76
N GLY A 139 -46.14 -46.70 13.44
CA GLY A 139 -46.02 -47.71 12.40
C GLY A 139 -45.46 -47.18 11.09
N LEU A 140 -45.59 -48.02 10.07
CA LEU A 140 -45.06 -47.81 8.73
C LEU A 140 -45.84 -46.72 7.98
N VAL A 141 -45.12 -45.75 7.42
CA VAL A 141 -45.68 -44.71 6.56
C VAL A 141 -45.61 -45.14 5.10
N THR A 142 -44.42 -45.56 4.65
CA THR A 142 -44.17 -46.10 3.31
C THR A 142 -42.91 -46.96 3.30
N SER A 143 -42.76 -47.84 2.32
CA SER A 143 -41.57 -48.67 2.12
C SER A 143 -41.29 -48.89 0.65
N THR A 144 -40.06 -49.24 0.33
CA THR A 144 -39.61 -49.72 -0.97
C THR A 144 -38.93 -51.08 -0.81
N SER A 145 -38.87 -51.83 -1.90
CA SER A 145 -38.22 -53.13 -2.01
C SER A 145 -37.24 -53.14 -3.18
N THR A 146 -36.41 -54.18 -3.24
CA THR A 146 -35.52 -54.38 -4.40
C THR A 146 -36.34 -54.44 -5.69
N GLY A 147 -36.00 -53.60 -6.67
CA GLY A 147 -36.70 -53.50 -7.95
C GLY A 147 -37.65 -52.32 -8.09
N ASP A 148 -37.94 -51.59 -7.01
CA ASP A 148 -38.65 -50.30 -7.11
C ASP A 148 -37.81 -49.26 -7.85
N SER A 149 -38.42 -48.14 -8.28
CA SER A 149 -37.71 -47.11 -9.05
C SER A 149 -37.07 -46.02 -8.17
N TYR A 150 -37.28 -46.05 -6.85
CA TYR A 150 -36.79 -45.05 -5.90
C TYR A 150 -36.55 -45.71 -4.54
N ASN A 151 -36.03 -44.96 -3.57
CA ASN A 151 -35.74 -45.44 -2.22
C ASN A 151 -36.60 -44.72 -1.18
N ALA A 152 -37.24 -45.43 -0.27
CA ALA A 152 -38.04 -44.85 0.81
C ALA A 152 -37.18 -44.50 2.03
N ILE A 153 -36.35 -43.45 1.89
CA ILE A 153 -35.61 -42.79 2.98
C ILE A 153 -35.69 -41.27 2.85
N ASP A 154 -35.08 -40.54 3.78
CA ASP A 154 -35.01 -39.07 3.82
C ASP A 154 -36.37 -38.36 3.79
N PRO A 155 -37.28 -38.67 4.74
CA PRO A 155 -38.56 -37.97 4.84
C PRO A 155 -38.36 -36.46 5.06
N ASN A 156 -39.25 -35.64 4.50
CA ASN A 156 -39.48 -34.26 4.91
C ASN A 156 -40.97 -33.92 4.79
N LEU A 157 -41.52 -33.32 5.84
CA LEU A 157 -42.95 -33.04 5.94
C LEU A 157 -43.23 -31.59 5.54
N TYR A 158 -44.12 -31.41 4.57
CA TYR A 158 -44.68 -30.11 4.26
C TYR A 158 -46.20 -30.11 4.37
N ILE A 159 -46.75 -29.11 5.07
CA ILE A 159 -48.20 -28.97 5.29
C ILE A 159 -48.71 -27.78 4.47
N ASP A 160 -49.57 -28.06 3.48
CA ASP A 160 -50.24 -27.04 2.67
C ASP A 160 -51.74 -27.02 3.00
N GLY A 161 -52.12 -26.11 3.90
CA GLY A 161 -53.48 -26.04 4.44
C GLY A 161 -53.84 -27.31 5.22
N SER A 162 -54.83 -28.07 4.73
CA SER A 162 -55.27 -29.33 5.36
C SER A 162 -54.59 -30.57 4.81
N THR A 163 -53.77 -30.44 3.76
CA THR A 163 -53.11 -31.58 3.11
C THR A 163 -51.67 -31.67 3.55
N TRP A 164 -51.27 -32.87 3.98
CA TRP A 164 -49.92 -33.18 4.40
C TRP A 164 -49.20 -33.88 3.25
N TYR A 165 -47.98 -33.43 2.96
CA TYR A 165 -47.13 -33.98 1.92
C TYR A 165 -45.84 -34.46 2.56
N LEU A 166 -45.40 -35.65 2.19
CA LEU A 166 -44.09 -36.17 2.56
C LEU A 166 -43.24 -36.25 1.31
N SER A 167 -42.24 -35.40 1.20
CA SER A 167 -41.15 -35.60 0.24
C SER A 167 -40.16 -36.61 0.80
N LEU A 168 -39.58 -37.42 -0.08
CA LEU A 168 -38.66 -38.49 0.29
C LEU A 168 -37.83 -38.93 -0.92
N GLY A 169 -36.73 -39.62 -0.70
CA GLY A 169 -35.96 -40.24 -1.78
C GLY A 169 -34.46 -40.00 -1.67
N SER A 170 -33.71 -41.01 -2.08
CA SER A 170 -32.26 -40.97 -2.18
C SER A 170 -31.87 -41.88 -3.36
N TRP A 171 -31.13 -41.32 -4.33
CA TRP A 171 -30.66 -41.97 -5.57
C TRP A 171 -31.78 -42.53 -6.47
N TRP A 172 -31.45 -43.48 -7.36
CA TRP A 172 -32.33 -44.04 -8.40
C TRP A 172 -33.01 -42.94 -9.23
N THR A 173 -34.35 -42.91 -9.26
CA THR A 173 -35.11 -41.87 -9.98
C THR A 173 -35.33 -40.60 -9.14
N GLY A 174 -34.62 -40.46 -8.02
CA GLY A 174 -34.55 -39.26 -7.21
C GLY A 174 -35.74 -39.02 -6.28
N ILE A 175 -36.02 -37.75 -6.03
CA ILE A 175 -36.97 -37.26 -5.04
C ILE A 175 -38.40 -37.48 -5.48
N LYS A 176 -39.18 -38.03 -4.54
CA LYS A 176 -40.60 -38.32 -4.64
C LYS A 176 -41.40 -37.52 -3.63
N MET A 177 -42.71 -37.52 -3.81
CA MET A 177 -43.68 -36.98 -2.87
C MET A 177 -44.92 -37.85 -2.81
N ILE A 178 -45.36 -38.12 -1.58
CA ILE A 178 -46.63 -38.81 -1.28
C ILE A 178 -47.53 -37.89 -0.46
N LYS A 179 -48.82 -38.21 -0.40
CA LYS A 179 -49.79 -37.53 0.47
C LYS A 179 -49.99 -38.32 1.75
N LEU A 180 -50.13 -37.63 2.86
CA LEU A 180 -50.44 -38.19 4.16
C LEU A 180 -51.86 -37.82 4.58
N ASN A 181 -52.44 -38.68 5.41
CA ASN A 181 -53.67 -38.37 6.13
C ASN A 181 -53.32 -37.48 7.32
N SER A 182 -53.84 -36.25 7.35
CA SER A 182 -53.52 -35.25 8.37
C SER A 182 -53.94 -35.64 9.80
N SER A 183 -54.87 -36.57 9.96
CA SER A 183 -55.29 -37.06 11.28
C SER A 183 -54.37 -38.15 11.83
N THR A 184 -53.72 -38.93 10.96
CA THR A 184 -52.89 -40.08 11.38
C THR A 184 -51.40 -39.90 11.14
N GLY A 185 -51.01 -38.98 10.25
CA GLY A 185 -49.63 -38.82 9.76
C GLY A 185 -49.16 -39.99 8.87
N LEU A 186 -50.04 -40.94 8.54
CA LEU A 186 -49.70 -42.09 7.69
C LEU A 186 -50.06 -41.81 6.23
N SER A 187 -49.51 -42.59 5.30
CA SER A 187 -49.82 -42.44 3.87
C SER A 187 -51.33 -42.50 3.58
N SER A 188 -51.82 -41.57 2.76
CA SER A 188 -53.22 -41.50 2.35
C SER A 188 -53.53 -42.31 1.08
N GLY A 189 -52.55 -43.03 0.50
CA GLY A 189 -52.72 -43.81 -0.71
C GLY A 189 -51.41 -44.28 -1.33
N SER A 190 -51.47 -44.76 -2.58
CA SER A 190 -50.30 -45.29 -3.32
C SER A 190 -49.73 -44.33 -4.36
N SER A 191 -50.31 -43.14 -4.54
CA SER A 191 -49.84 -42.18 -5.54
C SER A 191 -48.51 -41.56 -5.14
N VAL A 192 -47.51 -41.72 -6.01
CA VAL A 192 -46.16 -41.16 -5.85
C VAL A 192 -45.90 -40.16 -6.97
N THR A 193 -45.57 -38.92 -6.61
CA THR A 193 -45.21 -37.85 -7.57
C THR A 193 -43.70 -37.72 -7.62
N SER A 194 -43.09 -37.66 -8.81
CA SER A 194 -41.66 -37.34 -8.93
C SER A 194 -41.44 -35.83 -8.90
N LEU A 195 -40.48 -35.36 -8.10
CA LEU A 195 -40.19 -33.94 -7.94
C LEU A 195 -38.85 -33.53 -8.54
N ALA A 196 -37.79 -34.32 -8.33
CA ALA A 196 -36.46 -34.02 -8.80
C ALA A 196 -35.67 -35.30 -9.09
N GLN A 197 -34.77 -35.24 -10.06
CA GLN A 197 -33.84 -36.31 -10.37
C GLN A 197 -32.53 -35.71 -10.87
N ARG A 198 -31.42 -36.29 -10.46
CA ARG A 198 -30.13 -36.03 -11.08
C ARG A 198 -29.90 -37.00 -12.23
N THR A 199 -29.57 -36.48 -13.40
CA THR A 199 -29.36 -37.26 -14.63
C THR A 199 -27.91 -37.72 -14.80
N GLU A 200 -26.98 -37.14 -14.03
CA GLU A 200 -25.56 -37.47 -14.01
C GLU A 200 -25.15 -38.16 -12.69
N ALA A 201 -23.87 -38.51 -12.56
CA ALA A 201 -23.26 -39.09 -11.36
C ALA A 201 -24.10 -40.21 -10.73
N SER A 202 -24.60 -41.11 -11.58
CA SER A 202 -25.42 -42.26 -11.17
C SER A 202 -26.69 -41.89 -10.40
N GLY A 203 -27.20 -40.67 -10.57
CA GLY A 203 -28.43 -40.22 -9.92
C GLY A 203 -28.25 -39.80 -8.47
N ALA A 204 -27.04 -39.42 -8.03
CA ALA A 204 -26.76 -39.01 -6.65
C ALA A 204 -27.48 -37.70 -6.27
N ILE A 205 -28.71 -37.83 -5.79
CA ILE A 205 -29.60 -36.81 -5.24
C ILE A 205 -30.41 -37.40 -4.08
N GLU A 206 -30.51 -36.68 -2.96
CA GLU A 206 -31.23 -37.10 -1.75
C GLU A 206 -31.59 -35.93 -0.84
N ALA A 207 -32.01 -36.19 0.40
CA ALA A 207 -32.30 -35.19 1.45
C ALA A 207 -33.17 -34.03 0.96
N SER A 208 -34.43 -34.30 0.62
CA SER A 208 -35.35 -33.25 0.18
C SER A 208 -35.83 -32.39 1.35
N SER A 209 -35.90 -31.07 1.19
CA SER A 209 -36.60 -30.17 2.12
C SER A 209 -37.43 -29.14 1.35
N ILE A 210 -38.72 -29.03 1.65
CA ILE A 210 -39.64 -28.11 0.96
C ILE A 210 -39.93 -26.91 1.85
N TYR A 211 -39.76 -25.71 1.30
CA TYR A 211 -40.06 -24.45 1.99
C TYR A 211 -40.85 -23.51 1.08
N LYS A 212 -41.84 -22.78 1.63
CA LYS A 212 -42.65 -21.84 0.85
C LYS A 212 -42.29 -20.40 1.21
N TYR A 213 -41.93 -19.63 0.19
CA TYR A 213 -41.65 -18.20 0.33
C TYR A 213 -42.40 -17.41 -0.76
N GLY A 214 -43.25 -16.48 -0.33
CA GLY A 214 -44.13 -15.74 -1.22
C GLY A 214 -45.03 -16.67 -2.03
N SER A 215 -44.96 -16.56 -3.36
CA SER A 215 -45.78 -17.36 -4.28
C SER A 215 -45.11 -18.65 -4.77
N TYR A 216 -43.95 -19.02 -4.22
CA TYR A 216 -43.17 -20.17 -4.66
C TYR A 216 -42.92 -21.17 -3.54
N TYR A 217 -42.94 -22.45 -3.90
CA TYR A 217 -42.40 -23.57 -3.15
C TYR A 217 -40.97 -23.81 -3.65
N TYR A 218 -40.03 -23.91 -2.73
CA TYR A 218 -38.62 -24.19 -2.99
C TYR A 218 -38.34 -25.61 -2.52
N LEU A 219 -37.76 -26.42 -3.39
CA LEU A 219 -37.32 -27.77 -3.10
C LEU A 219 -35.79 -27.76 -3.02
N PHE A 220 -35.28 -27.92 -1.81
CA PHE A 220 -33.87 -28.13 -1.53
C PHE A 220 -33.55 -29.62 -1.58
N THR A 221 -32.39 -29.96 -2.13
CA THR A 221 -31.90 -31.34 -2.25
C THR A 221 -30.39 -31.37 -2.08
N SER A 222 -29.86 -32.44 -1.51
CA SER A 222 -28.42 -32.68 -1.50
C SER A 222 -28.00 -33.55 -2.68
N TRP A 223 -26.90 -33.19 -3.33
CA TRP A 223 -26.35 -33.86 -4.51
C TRP A 223 -24.97 -34.44 -4.22
N ASP A 224 -24.59 -35.43 -5.02
CA ASP A 224 -23.28 -36.10 -4.95
C ASP A 224 -23.13 -36.98 -3.68
N VAL A 225 -21.89 -37.29 -3.30
CA VAL A 225 -21.59 -38.36 -2.35
C VAL A 225 -21.38 -37.78 -0.96
N CYS A 226 -22.24 -38.18 -0.02
CA CYS A 226 -22.07 -37.97 1.41
C CYS A 226 -21.06 -38.97 2.02
N CYS A 227 -20.91 -38.88 3.34
CA CYS A 227 -20.53 -40.02 4.17
C CYS A 227 -19.10 -40.55 3.93
N SER A 228 -18.23 -39.72 3.35
CA SER A 228 -16.83 -40.04 3.02
C SER A 228 -15.85 -39.10 3.75
N GLY A 229 -16.26 -38.53 4.89
CA GLY A 229 -15.47 -37.56 5.65
C GLY A 229 -15.07 -36.36 4.79
N THR A 230 -13.78 -36.01 4.81
CA THR A 230 -13.23 -34.91 3.99
C THR A 230 -13.21 -35.19 2.48
N SER A 231 -13.48 -36.42 2.05
CA SER A 231 -13.63 -36.79 0.62
C SER A 231 -15.07 -36.69 0.11
N SER A 232 -16.01 -36.26 0.97
CA SER A 232 -17.40 -36.06 0.57
C SER A 232 -17.52 -34.93 -0.45
N THR A 233 -18.30 -35.15 -1.50
CA THR A 233 -18.55 -34.19 -2.60
C THR A 233 -19.94 -33.56 -2.51
N TYR A 234 -20.61 -33.79 -1.39
CA TYR A 234 -21.97 -33.36 -1.09
C TYR A 234 -22.16 -31.85 -1.29
N ASN A 235 -23.29 -31.46 -1.87
CA ASN A 235 -23.65 -30.06 -2.06
C ASN A 235 -25.15 -29.85 -2.04
N ILE A 236 -25.60 -28.70 -1.53
CA ILE A 236 -27.01 -28.32 -1.43
C ILE A 236 -27.42 -27.56 -2.69
N ARG A 237 -28.53 -27.97 -3.29
CA ARG A 237 -29.12 -27.34 -4.47
C ARG A 237 -30.60 -27.05 -4.28
N VAL A 238 -31.12 -26.09 -5.05
CA VAL A 238 -32.52 -25.65 -4.97
C VAL A 238 -33.16 -25.43 -6.34
N GLY A 239 -34.45 -25.75 -6.43
CA GLY A 239 -35.36 -25.31 -7.48
C GLY A 239 -36.65 -24.77 -6.87
N ARG A 240 -37.48 -24.09 -7.68
CA ARG A 240 -38.78 -23.56 -7.22
C ARG A 240 -39.92 -23.84 -8.20
N SER A 241 -41.13 -23.88 -7.66
CA SER A 241 -42.39 -24.08 -8.40
C SER A 241 -43.49 -23.21 -7.79
N THR A 242 -44.49 -22.79 -8.57
CA THR A 242 -45.69 -22.12 -8.04
C THR A 242 -46.73 -23.11 -7.49
N SER A 243 -46.50 -24.42 -7.67
CA SER A 243 -47.33 -25.51 -7.17
C SER A 243 -46.48 -26.56 -6.47
N ILE A 244 -46.88 -26.98 -5.27
CA ILE A 244 -46.16 -27.96 -4.47
C ILE A 244 -45.91 -29.29 -5.20
N SER A 245 -46.89 -29.75 -6.00
CA SER A 245 -46.79 -30.95 -6.83
C SER A 245 -46.49 -30.64 -8.31
N GLY A 246 -46.11 -29.41 -8.61
CA GLY A 246 -45.75 -28.97 -9.96
C GLY A 246 -44.32 -29.34 -10.34
N THR A 247 -43.94 -28.99 -11.56
CA THR A 247 -42.55 -29.09 -12.00
C THR A 247 -41.73 -27.95 -11.38
N TYR A 248 -40.67 -28.32 -10.65
CA TYR A 248 -39.72 -27.36 -10.11
C TYR A 248 -38.66 -27.02 -11.16
N TYR A 249 -38.26 -25.75 -11.21
CA TYR A 249 -37.21 -25.25 -12.10
C TYR A 249 -36.10 -24.57 -11.30
N ASP A 250 -34.87 -24.68 -11.77
CA ASP A 250 -33.74 -23.93 -11.24
C ASP A 250 -33.72 -22.47 -11.74
N LYS A 251 -32.73 -21.68 -11.30
CA LYS A 251 -32.60 -20.26 -11.68
C LYS A 251 -32.38 -20.07 -13.18
N SER A 252 -31.81 -21.06 -13.86
CA SER A 252 -31.59 -21.06 -15.31
C SER A 252 -32.80 -21.57 -16.09
N GLY A 253 -33.88 -21.96 -15.42
CA GLY A 253 -35.11 -22.46 -16.04
C GLY A 253 -35.04 -23.93 -16.45
N VAL A 254 -34.07 -24.70 -15.95
CA VAL A 254 -33.99 -26.14 -16.19
C VAL A 254 -34.85 -26.89 -15.17
N SER A 255 -35.66 -27.83 -15.66
CA SER A 255 -36.50 -28.67 -14.81
C SER A 255 -35.66 -29.54 -13.88
N LEU A 256 -36.05 -29.63 -12.61
CA LEU A 256 -35.42 -30.52 -11.63
C LEU A 256 -35.58 -32.00 -11.99
N LEU A 257 -36.56 -32.37 -12.81
CA LEU A 257 -36.70 -33.72 -13.35
C LEU A 257 -35.73 -34.01 -14.50
N SER A 258 -35.10 -32.97 -15.05
CA SER A 258 -34.13 -33.06 -16.14
C SER A 258 -32.69 -32.80 -15.66
N GLY A 259 -32.43 -32.89 -14.35
CA GLY A 259 -31.13 -32.57 -13.77
C GLY A 259 -30.86 -31.07 -13.57
N GLY A 260 -31.91 -30.24 -13.53
CA GLY A 260 -31.81 -28.86 -13.07
C GLY A 260 -31.60 -28.77 -11.56
N GLY A 261 -30.93 -27.73 -11.10
CA GLY A 261 -30.71 -27.49 -9.66
C GLY A 261 -29.66 -26.40 -9.45
N THR A 262 -30.08 -25.29 -8.87
CA THR A 262 -29.16 -24.18 -8.62
C THR A 262 -28.36 -24.46 -7.36
N LEU A 263 -27.04 -24.30 -7.44
CA LEU A 263 -26.17 -24.48 -6.30
C LEU A 263 -26.44 -23.44 -5.20
N VAL A 264 -26.54 -23.89 -3.95
CA VAL A 264 -26.73 -23.06 -2.75
C VAL A 264 -25.47 -23.08 -1.88
N LEU A 265 -24.93 -24.28 -1.62
CA LEU A 265 -23.78 -24.48 -0.75
C LEU A 265 -22.99 -25.72 -1.21
N GLU A 266 -21.68 -25.58 -1.41
CA GLU A 266 -20.76 -26.68 -1.71
C GLU A 266 -19.55 -26.65 -0.75
N SER A 267 -18.65 -27.61 -0.88
CA SER A 267 -17.39 -27.62 -0.14
C SER A 267 -16.61 -26.32 -0.34
N HIS A 268 -16.18 -25.70 0.76
CA HIS A 268 -15.39 -24.47 0.78
C HIS A 268 -14.54 -24.41 2.06
N ASP A 269 -13.38 -23.78 2.01
CA ASP A 269 -12.47 -23.67 3.15
C ASP A 269 -12.22 -25.03 3.85
N ALA A 270 -12.57 -25.15 5.14
CA ALA A 270 -12.48 -26.38 5.93
C ALA A 270 -13.83 -27.11 6.07
N ILE A 271 -14.83 -26.73 5.27
CA ILE A 271 -16.18 -27.27 5.23
C ILE A 271 -16.29 -28.20 4.03
N TYR A 272 -16.33 -29.51 4.28
CA TYR A 272 -16.41 -30.52 3.22
C TYR A 272 -17.81 -31.11 3.17
N GLY A 273 -18.38 -31.26 1.99
CA GLY A 273 -19.63 -31.95 1.76
C GLY A 273 -20.83 -31.47 2.61
N PRO A 274 -21.18 -30.18 2.62
CA PRO A 274 -22.39 -29.72 3.31
C PRO A 274 -23.66 -30.29 2.64
N GLY A 275 -24.58 -30.83 3.45
CA GLY A 275 -25.84 -31.40 2.97
C GLY A 275 -26.70 -32.02 4.09
N GLY A 276 -27.64 -32.89 3.73
CA GLY A 276 -28.57 -33.50 4.69
C GLY A 276 -29.48 -32.46 5.36
N GLN A 277 -29.90 -31.46 4.59
CA GLN A 277 -30.43 -30.21 5.13
C GLN A 277 -31.93 -30.22 5.44
N ASP A 278 -32.30 -29.42 6.43
CA ASP A 278 -33.65 -29.06 6.82
C ASP A 278 -33.82 -27.52 6.86
N ILE A 279 -35.07 -27.03 6.84
CA ILE A 279 -35.40 -25.61 6.89
C ILE A 279 -36.37 -25.32 8.02
N LEU A 280 -35.93 -24.50 8.96
CA LEU A 280 -36.74 -23.99 10.06
C LEU A 280 -37.20 -22.56 9.77
N GLU A 281 -38.50 -22.33 9.82
CA GLU A 281 -39.04 -20.96 9.92
C GLU A 281 -39.02 -20.50 11.38
N ASP A 282 -38.44 -19.34 11.65
CA ASP A 282 -38.38 -18.78 12.98
C ASP A 282 -38.68 -17.27 13.01
N GLY A 283 -38.72 -16.67 14.21
CA GLY A 283 -39.11 -15.27 14.40
C GLY A 283 -38.21 -14.25 13.71
N ASP A 284 -37.05 -14.67 13.24
CA ASP A 284 -36.08 -13.88 12.51
C ASP A 284 -35.85 -14.38 11.07
N GLY A 285 -36.74 -15.23 10.55
CA GLY A 285 -36.77 -15.72 9.18
C GLY A 285 -36.34 -17.18 9.01
N PRO A 286 -36.23 -17.65 7.76
CA PRO A 286 -35.88 -19.03 7.46
C PRO A 286 -34.41 -19.34 7.73
N ILE A 287 -34.17 -20.52 8.26
CA ILE A 287 -32.85 -21.01 8.64
C ILE A 287 -32.62 -22.36 7.99
N LEU A 288 -31.49 -22.45 7.29
CA LEU A 288 -30.94 -23.70 6.78
C LEU A 288 -30.15 -24.40 7.89
N VAL A 289 -30.53 -25.63 8.18
CA VAL A 289 -29.84 -26.51 9.12
C VAL A 289 -29.31 -27.70 8.35
N TYR A 290 -28.05 -28.05 8.53
CA TYR A 290 -27.38 -29.10 7.74
C TYR A 290 -26.22 -29.69 8.52
N HIS A 291 -25.62 -30.77 8.01
CA HIS A 291 -24.32 -31.22 8.48
C HIS A 291 -23.23 -30.96 7.45
N TYR A 292 -22.00 -30.87 7.92
CA TYR A 292 -20.80 -30.82 7.10
C TYR A 292 -19.67 -31.63 7.73
N TYR A 293 -18.70 -32.03 6.93
CA TYR A 293 -17.55 -32.79 7.38
C TYR A 293 -16.33 -31.89 7.60
N THR A 294 -15.55 -32.25 8.61
CA THR A 294 -14.19 -31.78 8.84
C THR A 294 -13.27 -32.98 9.06
N SER A 295 -11.98 -32.75 9.26
CA SER A 295 -11.06 -33.82 9.68
C SER A 295 -11.43 -34.46 11.02
N ALA A 296 -12.24 -33.80 11.85
CA ALA A 296 -12.65 -34.29 13.16
C ALA A 296 -13.97 -35.08 13.16
N GLY A 297 -14.76 -35.03 12.08
CA GLY A 297 -16.07 -35.68 12.01
C GLY A 297 -17.14 -34.85 11.30
N SER A 298 -18.40 -35.19 11.53
CA SER A 298 -19.57 -34.49 10.98
C SER A 298 -20.18 -33.56 12.03
N PHE A 299 -20.42 -32.30 11.67
CA PHE A 299 -20.83 -31.23 12.58
C PHE A 299 -22.01 -30.43 12.03
N LEU A 300 -22.74 -29.82 12.96
CA LEU A 300 -23.91 -28.98 12.69
C LEU A 300 -23.53 -27.66 12.04
N GLY A 301 -24.13 -27.38 10.88
CA GLY A 301 -24.15 -26.08 10.23
C GLY A 301 -25.53 -25.43 10.36
N ILE A 302 -25.54 -24.15 10.69
CA ILE A 302 -26.76 -23.33 10.74
C ILE A 302 -26.49 -22.02 10.01
N ASN A 303 -27.29 -21.72 8.98
CA ASN A 303 -27.19 -20.45 8.24
C ASN A 303 -28.57 -19.87 8.01
N ARG A 304 -28.68 -18.54 8.03
CA ARG A 304 -29.92 -17.87 7.62
C ARG A 304 -30.06 -17.92 6.10
N LEU A 305 -31.29 -18.09 5.63
CA LEU A 305 -31.64 -17.93 4.23
C LEU A 305 -32.22 -16.52 4.01
N ASP A 306 -31.78 -15.84 2.96
CA ASP A 306 -32.41 -14.60 2.50
C ASP A 306 -32.95 -14.80 1.08
N PHE A 307 -34.24 -14.51 0.90
CA PHE A 307 -34.96 -14.64 -0.36
C PHE A 307 -35.29 -13.28 -0.98
N SER A 308 -34.65 -12.19 -0.55
CA SER A 308 -34.87 -10.82 -1.04
C SER A 308 -34.75 -10.67 -2.56
N THR A 309 -33.90 -11.46 -3.20
CA THR A 309 -33.72 -11.51 -4.67
C THR A 309 -34.67 -12.51 -5.37
N GLY A 310 -35.52 -13.19 -4.61
CA GLY A 310 -36.36 -14.31 -5.05
C GLY A 310 -35.64 -15.67 -5.08
N TRP A 311 -34.38 -15.75 -4.68
CA TRP A 311 -33.61 -16.98 -4.51
C TRP A 311 -32.78 -16.92 -3.20
N PRO A 312 -32.51 -18.05 -2.54
CA PRO A 312 -31.84 -18.10 -1.23
C PRO A 312 -30.33 -17.84 -1.27
N PHE A 313 -29.78 -17.43 -2.41
CA PHE A 313 -28.34 -17.31 -2.67
C PHE A 313 -28.03 -16.06 -3.54
N ASN A 314 -26.79 -15.59 -3.45
CA ASN A 314 -26.22 -14.50 -4.24
C ASN A 314 -26.06 -14.88 -5.72
N ASP A 315 -25.90 -13.92 -6.63
CA ASP A 315 -25.70 -14.21 -8.06
C ASP A 315 -24.50 -15.14 -8.35
N ASP A 316 -23.53 -15.18 -7.43
CA ASP A 316 -22.37 -16.05 -7.49
C ASP A 316 -22.59 -17.46 -6.90
N GLY A 317 -23.80 -17.86 -6.47
CA GLY A 317 -24.10 -19.24 -6.09
C GLY A 317 -23.67 -19.68 -4.68
N GLY A 318 -23.56 -18.73 -3.75
CA GLY A 318 -23.42 -18.96 -2.31
C GLY A 318 -24.57 -18.31 -1.53
N LEU A 319 -24.87 -18.81 -0.33
CA LEU A 319 -25.87 -18.20 0.55
C LEU A 319 -25.66 -16.69 0.68
N HIS A 320 -26.75 -15.93 0.71
CA HIS A 320 -26.69 -14.50 1.05
C HIS A 320 -25.95 -14.34 2.37
N THR A 321 -24.91 -13.50 2.35
CA THR A 321 -24.16 -13.17 3.56
C THR A 321 -25.08 -12.37 4.48
N ASN A 322 -25.70 -13.04 5.44
CA ASN A 322 -25.95 -12.40 6.73
C ASN A 322 -24.62 -12.35 7.50
N GLY A 323 -23.63 -11.69 6.90
CA GLY A 323 -22.28 -11.53 7.43
C GLY A 323 -22.28 -10.41 8.44
N HIS A 324 -22.32 -10.79 9.72
CA HIS A 324 -22.48 -9.88 10.86
C HIS A 324 -23.77 -9.04 10.77
N PRO A 325 -24.30 -8.48 11.87
CA PRO A 325 -25.29 -7.43 11.72
C PRO A 325 -24.65 -6.35 10.84
N THR A 326 -25.09 -6.22 9.58
CA THR A 326 -24.80 -5.02 8.79
C THR A 326 -25.25 -3.89 9.66
N VAL A 327 -24.29 -3.12 10.13
CA VAL A 327 -24.56 -2.06 11.09
C VAL A 327 -25.63 -1.17 10.46
N GLU A 328 -26.80 -1.12 11.08
CA GLU A 328 -27.98 -0.48 10.49
C GLU A 328 -27.60 0.91 9.99
N ARG A 329 -27.89 1.21 8.72
CA ARG A 329 -27.47 2.47 8.09
C ARG A 329 -28.04 3.65 8.88
N GLY A 330 -27.18 4.37 9.58
CA GLY A 330 -27.57 5.49 10.47
C GLY A 330 -27.41 5.22 11.97
N SER A 331 -27.04 4.01 12.38
CA SER A 331 -26.74 3.71 13.78
C SER A 331 -25.41 4.37 14.23
N PRO A 332 -25.20 4.57 15.54
CA PRO A 332 -23.93 5.09 16.07
C PRO A 332 -22.72 4.25 15.66
N GLU A 333 -22.92 2.94 15.50
CA GLU A 333 -21.89 2.01 15.06
C GLU A 333 -21.46 2.25 13.60
N PHE A 334 -22.40 2.62 12.73
CA PHE A 334 -22.13 2.88 11.31
C PHE A 334 -21.29 4.16 11.19
N TRP A 335 -21.71 5.21 11.90
CA TRP A 335 -21.04 6.50 11.87
C TRP A 335 -19.61 6.43 12.42
N TYR A 336 -19.35 5.71 13.52
CA TYR A 336 -17.96 5.62 14.00
C TYR A 336 -17.07 4.90 12.98
N LYS A 337 -17.55 3.83 12.32
CA LYS A 337 -16.76 3.09 11.32
C LYS A 337 -16.46 3.93 10.09
N ILE A 338 -17.45 4.69 9.61
CA ILE A 338 -17.26 5.63 8.49
C ILE A 338 -16.30 6.77 8.86
N ILE A 339 -16.40 7.31 10.08
CA ILE A 339 -15.49 8.35 10.57
C ILE A 339 -14.05 7.82 10.66
N ILE A 340 -13.85 6.63 11.23
CA ILE A 340 -12.53 5.97 11.29
C ILE A 340 -11.99 5.73 9.88
N SER A 341 -12.82 5.25 8.97
CA SER A 341 -12.44 5.02 7.58
C SER A 341 -12.01 6.31 6.88
N GLY A 342 -12.75 7.40 7.07
CA GLY A 342 -12.37 8.73 6.56
C GLY A 342 -11.05 9.24 7.17
N ALA A 343 -10.83 9.02 8.47
CA ALA A 343 -9.58 9.37 9.13
C ALA A 343 -8.39 8.55 8.59
N LEU A 344 -8.58 7.25 8.34
CA LEU A 344 -7.57 6.38 7.74
C LEU A 344 -7.19 6.82 6.32
N VAL A 345 -8.16 7.23 5.50
CA VAL A 345 -7.88 7.76 4.15
C VAL A 345 -6.98 9.00 4.20
N LEU A 346 -7.30 9.96 5.09
CA LEU A 346 -6.49 11.17 5.27
C LEU A 346 -5.10 10.84 5.81
N LEU A 347 -5.03 9.94 6.79
CA LEU A 347 -3.77 9.51 7.38
C LEU A 347 -2.88 8.81 6.35
N GLY A 348 -3.46 7.97 5.48
CA GLY A 348 -2.74 7.33 4.38
C GLY A 348 -2.11 8.33 3.43
N GLY A 349 -2.86 9.38 3.06
CA GLY A 349 -2.31 10.51 2.28
C GLY A 349 -1.16 11.23 2.97
N VAL A 350 -1.24 11.43 4.29
CA VAL A 350 -0.16 12.06 5.09
C VAL A 350 1.08 11.19 5.14
N PHE A 351 0.96 9.88 5.38
CA PHE A 351 2.12 8.98 5.39
C PHE A 351 2.77 8.86 4.01
N ALA A 352 1.97 8.76 2.93
CA ALA A 352 2.48 8.73 1.56
C ALA A 352 3.19 10.05 1.20
N GLY A 353 2.57 11.18 1.57
CA GLY A 353 3.10 12.51 1.38
C GLY A 353 4.40 12.77 2.15
N LEU A 354 4.45 12.42 3.44
CA LEU A 354 5.66 12.56 4.25
C LEU A 354 6.78 11.64 3.76
N THR A 355 6.46 10.44 3.28
CA THR A 355 7.47 9.54 2.70
C THR A 355 8.15 10.21 1.51
N LEU A 356 7.38 10.71 0.55
CA LEU A 356 7.95 11.39 -0.62
C LEU A 356 8.60 12.73 -0.26
N GLY A 357 7.93 13.53 0.58
CA GLY A 357 8.36 14.87 0.96
C GLY A 357 9.61 14.90 1.82
N LEU A 358 9.81 13.93 2.73
CA LEU A 358 11.03 13.85 3.55
C LEU A 358 12.15 13.11 2.84
N MET A 359 11.85 12.02 2.12
CA MET A 359 12.89 11.23 1.45
C MET A 359 13.43 11.91 0.19
N GLY A 360 12.63 12.79 -0.42
CA GLY A 360 13.03 13.62 -1.55
C GLY A 360 13.88 14.84 -1.18
N LEU A 361 14.06 15.15 0.11
CA LEU A 361 14.96 16.24 0.53
C LEU A 361 16.40 15.72 0.55
N ASP A 362 17.28 16.46 -0.12
CA ASP A 362 18.71 16.22 -0.10
C ASP A 362 19.33 16.74 1.21
N GLU A 363 20.16 15.93 1.84
CA GLU A 363 20.84 16.29 3.09
C GLU A 363 21.81 17.46 2.89
N LEU A 364 22.49 17.55 1.73
CA LEU A 364 23.39 18.67 1.44
C LEU A 364 22.60 19.98 1.31
N HIS A 365 21.51 19.95 0.55
CA HIS A 365 20.63 21.11 0.42
C HIS A 365 20.07 21.55 1.78
N LEU A 366 19.67 20.61 2.65
CA LEU A 366 19.23 20.93 4.01
C LEU A 366 20.34 21.54 4.88
N ARG A 367 21.59 21.08 4.75
CA ARG A 367 22.74 21.66 5.45
C ARG A 367 23.01 23.09 4.99
N VAL A 368 23.01 23.33 3.67
CA VAL A 368 23.18 24.66 3.07
C VAL A 368 22.08 25.60 3.55
N LEU A 369 20.81 25.21 3.44
CA LEU A 369 19.68 26.01 3.94
C LEU A 369 19.76 26.28 5.44
N SER A 370 20.23 25.32 6.24
CA SER A 370 20.36 25.50 7.69
C SER A 370 21.49 26.46 8.09
N ALA A 371 22.50 26.64 7.23
CA ALA A 371 23.65 27.51 7.47
C ALA A 371 23.44 28.92 6.89
N SER A 372 23.00 28.98 5.63
CA SER A 372 23.12 30.16 4.76
C SER A 372 21.81 30.72 4.23
N SER A 373 20.63 30.17 4.59
CA SER A 373 19.35 30.76 4.16
C SER A 373 19.07 32.09 4.87
N ASP A 374 18.64 33.09 4.09
CA ASP A 374 18.21 34.41 4.54
C ASP A 374 16.82 34.40 5.20
N ASP A 375 15.98 33.38 4.91
CA ASP A 375 14.68 33.22 5.55
C ASP A 375 14.82 32.49 6.91
N PRO A 376 14.52 33.16 8.03
CA PRO A 376 14.61 32.55 9.36
C PRO A 376 13.67 31.35 9.55
N VAL A 377 12.55 31.27 8.82
CA VAL A 377 11.59 30.15 8.88
C VAL A 377 12.16 28.92 8.18
N GLU A 378 12.68 29.08 6.96
CA GLU A 378 13.33 27.99 6.23
C GLU A 378 14.54 27.45 6.97
N LYS A 379 15.39 28.34 7.51
CA LYS A 379 16.55 27.96 8.31
C LYS A 379 16.17 27.10 9.52
N LYS A 380 15.10 27.47 10.22
CA LYS A 380 14.57 26.70 11.38
C LYS A 380 13.97 25.36 10.95
N ASN A 381 13.25 25.32 9.83
CA ASN A 381 12.64 24.10 9.30
C ASN A 381 13.70 23.11 8.83
N ALA A 382 14.72 23.59 8.09
CA ALA A 382 15.85 22.80 7.65
C ALA A 382 16.60 22.18 8.84
N LYS A 383 16.86 22.96 9.90
CA LYS A 383 17.51 22.45 11.11
C LYS A 383 16.72 21.33 11.79
N LYS A 384 15.38 21.43 11.84
CA LYS A 384 14.52 20.38 12.42
C LYS A 384 14.53 19.09 11.60
N VAL A 385 14.35 19.19 10.29
CA VAL A 385 14.32 18.03 9.39
C VAL A 385 15.69 17.36 9.35
N LEU A 386 16.78 18.15 9.31
CA LEU A 386 18.14 17.64 9.37
C LEU A 386 18.38 16.85 10.67
N ALA A 387 17.96 17.37 11.83
CA ALA A 387 18.09 16.68 13.10
C ALA A 387 17.27 15.37 13.16
N LEU A 388 16.12 15.31 12.48
CA LEU A 388 15.32 14.09 12.33
C LEU A 388 16.05 13.06 11.46
N MET A 389 16.57 13.46 10.30
CA MET A 389 17.30 12.58 9.37
C MET A 389 18.59 12.03 9.98
N GLN A 390 19.30 12.83 10.77
CA GLN A 390 20.53 12.41 11.48
C GLN A 390 20.30 11.30 12.52
N LYS A 391 19.07 11.10 13.01
CA LYS A 391 18.75 9.96 13.89
C LYS A 391 18.79 8.62 13.16
N GLY A 392 18.68 8.61 11.84
CA GLY A 392 18.71 7.43 10.99
C GLY A 392 17.72 7.56 9.84
N ARG A 393 18.22 7.90 8.64
CA ARG A 393 17.39 8.07 7.43
C ARG A 393 16.60 6.82 7.08
N HIS A 394 17.24 5.64 7.12
CA HIS A 394 16.57 4.37 6.89
C HIS A 394 15.53 4.05 7.97
N TRP A 395 15.74 4.48 9.21
CA TRP A 395 14.76 4.27 10.28
C TRP A 395 13.51 5.10 10.06
N VAL A 396 13.65 6.37 9.66
CA VAL A 396 12.50 7.19 9.28
C VAL A 396 11.77 6.61 8.08
N LEU A 397 12.50 6.15 7.05
CA LEU A 397 11.92 5.50 5.87
C LEU A 397 11.05 4.29 6.27
N VAL A 398 11.60 3.36 7.05
CA VAL A 398 10.91 2.13 7.45
C VAL A 398 9.66 2.44 8.28
N VAL A 399 9.73 3.41 9.19
CA VAL A 399 8.59 3.82 10.02
C VAL A 399 7.45 4.37 9.16
N LEU A 400 7.76 5.22 8.18
CA LEU A 400 6.75 5.82 7.30
C LEU A 400 6.15 4.78 6.33
N LEU A 401 6.98 3.86 5.81
CA LEU A 401 6.51 2.75 4.96
C LEU A 401 5.61 1.78 5.73
N LEU A 402 5.99 1.41 6.96
CA LEU A 402 5.19 0.53 7.80
C LEU A 402 3.85 1.17 8.18
N GLY A 403 3.85 2.48 8.47
CA GLY A 403 2.61 3.24 8.67
C GLY A 403 1.70 3.23 7.43
N ASN A 404 2.27 3.45 6.24
CA ASN A 404 1.53 3.34 4.98
C ASN A 404 0.90 1.95 4.79
N VAL A 405 1.67 0.89 5.01
CA VAL A 405 1.18 -0.49 4.87
C VAL A 405 0.05 -0.76 5.86
N ILE A 406 0.21 -0.42 7.14
CA ILE A 406 -0.82 -0.63 8.16
C ILE A 406 -2.13 0.07 7.78
N ILE A 407 -2.07 1.31 7.31
CA ILE A 407 -3.27 2.07 6.95
C ILE A 407 -3.96 1.45 5.74
N ASN A 408 -3.18 1.09 4.71
CA ASN A 408 -3.71 0.52 3.47
C ASN A 408 -4.37 -0.84 3.70
N GLU A 409 -3.86 -1.64 4.63
CA GLU A 409 -4.47 -2.93 5.02
C GLU A 409 -5.62 -2.77 6.02
N SER A 410 -5.59 -1.76 6.89
CA SER A 410 -6.64 -1.53 7.90
C SER A 410 -7.92 -0.96 7.27
N LEU A 411 -7.81 -0.08 6.27
CA LEU A 411 -8.97 0.58 5.69
C LEU A 411 -10.00 -0.39 5.06
N PRO A 412 -9.61 -1.36 4.20
CA PRO A 412 -10.55 -2.34 3.65
C PRO A 412 -11.30 -3.12 4.73
N ILE A 413 -10.64 -3.49 5.84
CA ILE A 413 -11.24 -4.24 6.95
C ILE A 413 -12.36 -3.43 7.63
N PHE A 414 -12.08 -2.15 7.92
CA PHE A 414 -13.09 -1.27 8.52
C PHE A 414 -14.25 -0.99 7.56
N LEU A 415 -13.95 -0.79 6.27
CA LEU A 415 -14.96 -0.53 5.24
C LEU A 415 -15.88 -1.74 5.01
N ASP A 416 -15.32 -2.95 4.95
CA ASP A 416 -16.07 -4.19 4.80
C ASP A 416 -17.05 -4.38 5.95
N SER A 417 -16.58 -4.15 7.19
CA SER A 417 -17.42 -4.23 8.38
C SER A 417 -18.53 -3.16 8.46
N ALA A 418 -18.49 -2.12 7.61
CA ALA A 418 -19.44 -1.01 7.62
C ALA A 418 -20.43 -1.06 6.45
N ILE A 419 -19.96 -1.42 5.25
CA ILE A 419 -20.74 -1.37 4.00
C ILE A 419 -21.18 -2.77 3.57
N GLY A 420 -20.48 -3.82 4.01
CA GLY A 420 -20.63 -5.18 3.53
C GLY A 420 -20.13 -5.34 2.08
N GLY A 421 -19.69 -6.55 1.74
CA GLY A 421 -19.39 -6.91 0.36
C GLY A 421 -17.92 -6.95 -0.02
N GLY A 422 -17.00 -7.17 0.94
CA GLY A 422 -15.61 -7.64 0.76
C GLY A 422 -14.84 -7.02 -0.41
N VAL A 423 -15.06 -7.54 -1.61
CA VAL A 423 -14.53 -7.01 -2.87
C VAL A 423 -14.88 -5.53 -3.10
N ALA A 424 -16.13 -5.13 -2.84
CA ALA A 424 -16.57 -3.74 -2.95
C ALA A 424 -15.85 -2.84 -1.94
N ALA A 425 -15.62 -3.34 -0.72
CA ALA A 425 -14.87 -2.61 0.29
C ALA A 425 -13.41 -2.38 -0.11
N VAL A 426 -12.76 -3.38 -0.71
CA VAL A 426 -11.39 -3.25 -1.26
C VAL A 426 -11.35 -2.28 -2.44
N ALA A 427 -12.33 -2.34 -3.35
CA ALA A 427 -12.38 -1.43 -4.51
C ALA A 427 -12.61 0.02 -4.08
N ILE A 428 -13.56 0.26 -3.17
CA ILE A 428 -13.89 1.60 -2.66
C ILE A 428 -12.72 2.15 -1.83
N SER A 429 -12.10 1.35 -0.96
CA SER A 429 -10.95 1.79 -0.16
C SER A 429 -9.76 2.17 -1.03
N THR A 430 -9.46 1.36 -2.06
CA THR A 430 -8.39 1.64 -3.02
C THR A 430 -8.67 2.93 -3.79
N ALA A 431 -9.88 3.10 -4.31
CA ALA A 431 -10.28 4.33 -5.00
C ALA A 431 -10.21 5.56 -4.08
N ALA A 432 -10.64 5.43 -2.82
CA ALA A 432 -10.60 6.52 -1.84
C ALA A 432 -9.17 6.94 -1.49
N ILE A 433 -8.25 5.98 -1.27
CA ILE A 433 -6.84 6.28 -1.02
C ILE A 433 -6.22 6.98 -2.23
N VAL A 434 -6.50 6.52 -3.45
CA VAL A 434 -5.98 7.16 -4.66
C VAL A 434 -6.52 8.58 -4.78
N ILE A 435 -7.85 8.77 -4.76
CA ILE A 435 -8.46 10.09 -5.02
C ILE A 435 -8.10 11.09 -3.92
N PHE A 436 -8.32 10.72 -2.66
CA PHE A 436 -8.18 11.64 -1.53
C PHE A 436 -6.77 11.67 -0.97
N GLY A 437 -5.97 10.60 -1.14
CA GLY A 437 -4.57 10.55 -0.70
C GLY A 437 -3.62 11.33 -1.62
N ILE A 438 -3.93 11.48 -2.91
CA ILE A 438 -3.13 12.27 -3.86
C ILE A 438 -3.02 13.75 -3.41
N ILE A 439 -4.06 14.31 -2.80
CA ILE A 439 -4.07 15.73 -2.40
C ILE A 439 -3.02 16.00 -1.31
N PRO A 440 -3.04 15.35 -0.13
CA PRO A 440 -1.96 15.49 0.85
C PRO A 440 -0.58 15.12 0.29
N GLN A 441 -0.51 14.09 -0.57
CA GLN A 441 0.75 13.64 -1.15
C GLN A 441 1.39 14.70 -2.06
N SER A 442 0.61 15.31 -2.95
CA SER A 442 1.07 16.38 -3.85
C SER A 442 1.49 17.65 -3.10
N LEU A 443 0.75 18.02 -2.05
CA LEU A 443 1.13 19.14 -1.17
C LEU A 443 2.45 18.87 -0.44
N SER A 444 2.65 17.65 0.04
CA SER A 444 3.89 17.24 0.74
C SER A 444 5.11 17.25 -0.18
N VAL A 445 4.93 16.99 -1.48
CA VAL A 445 6.02 17.14 -2.45
C VAL A 445 6.37 18.61 -2.68
N ARG A 446 5.36 19.48 -2.81
CA ARG A 446 5.58 20.91 -3.08
C ARG A 446 6.13 21.68 -1.88
N TYR A 447 5.69 21.33 -0.67
CA TYR A 447 6.05 22.02 0.58
C TYR A 447 6.81 21.08 1.54
N GLY A 448 7.62 20.16 1.00
CA GLY A 448 8.26 19.08 1.76
C GLY A 448 9.08 19.55 2.96
N LEU A 449 9.83 20.65 2.83
CA LEU A 449 10.60 21.23 3.93
C LEU A 449 9.72 21.72 5.09
N SER A 450 8.69 22.50 4.79
CA SER A 450 7.80 23.10 5.79
C SER A 450 6.89 22.05 6.43
N ILE A 451 6.29 21.16 5.63
CA ILE A 451 5.42 20.07 6.11
C ILE A 451 6.25 19.05 6.91
N GLY A 452 7.43 18.67 6.41
CA GLY A 452 8.34 17.78 7.12
C GLY A 452 8.79 18.34 8.48
N ALA A 453 9.10 19.63 8.55
CA ALA A 453 9.45 20.30 9.81
C ALA A 453 8.27 20.40 10.79
N ALA A 454 7.06 20.61 10.30
CA ALA A 454 5.84 20.64 11.12
C ALA A 454 5.49 19.25 11.66
N CYS A 455 5.62 18.20 10.85
CA CYS A 455 5.32 16.82 11.22
C CYS A 455 6.46 16.10 11.95
N THR A 456 7.63 16.72 12.12
CA THR A 456 8.78 16.16 12.85
C THR A 456 8.42 15.54 14.22
N PRO A 457 7.67 16.19 15.14
CA PRO A 457 7.30 15.57 16.41
C PRO A 457 6.41 14.33 16.25
N PHE A 458 5.51 14.34 15.27
CA PHE A 458 4.66 13.19 14.95
C PHE A 458 5.49 12.00 14.44
N VAL A 459 6.41 12.24 13.51
CA VAL A 459 7.32 11.20 12.99
C VAL A 459 8.20 10.64 14.10
N LEU A 460 8.74 11.49 14.99
CA LEU A 460 9.52 11.05 16.15
C LEU A 460 8.72 10.13 17.08
N ALA A 461 7.46 10.46 17.37
CA ALA A 461 6.61 9.61 18.19
C ALA A 461 6.42 8.23 17.55
N LEU A 462 6.16 8.19 16.24
CA LEU A 462 6.02 6.93 15.51
C LEU A 462 7.31 6.11 15.46
N MET A 463 8.46 6.76 15.38
CA MET A 463 9.76 6.06 15.43
C MET A 463 9.91 5.27 16.72
N TYR A 464 9.51 5.83 17.87
CA TYR A 464 9.56 5.13 19.14
C TYR A 464 8.48 4.05 19.28
N ILE A 465 7.25 4.31 18.80
CA ILE A 465 6.15 3.34 18.84
C ILE A 465 6.49 2.11 18.00
N PHE A 466 6.96 2.31 16.77
CA PHE A 466 7.31 1.22 15.86
C PHE A 466 8.74 0.72 16.03
N ALA A 467 9.51 1.23 17.00
CA ALA A 467 10.89 0.83 17.24
C ALA A 467 11.11 -0.69 17.33
N PRO A 468 10.26 -1.50 18.00
CA PRO A 468 10.48 -2.94 18.11
C PRO A 468 10.59 -3.66 16.76
N VAL A 469 9.88 -3.17 15.74
CA VAL A 469 9.85 -3.77 14.39
C VAL A 469 10.69 -2.96 13.40
N ALA A 470 10.56 -1.64 13.41
CA ALA A 470 11.20 -0.75 12.44
C ALA A 470 12.71 -0.60 12.65
N TYR A 471 13.20 -0.62 13.90
CA TYR A 471 14.63 -0.43 14.16
C TYR A 471 15.49 -1.62 13.68
N PRO A 472 15.12 -2.89 13.92
CA PRO A 472 15.85 -4.03 13.35
C PRO A 472 15.89 -4.01 11.82
N ILE A 473 14.77 -3.71 11.17
CA ILE A 473 14.68 -3.62 9.70
C ILE A 473 15.56 -2.49 9.17
N ALA A 474 15.54 -1.32 9.83
CA ALA A 474 16.40 -0.20 9.47
C ALA A 474 17.89 -0.54 9.61
N LYS A 475 18.28 -1.23 10.68
CA LYS A 475 19.66 -1.70 10.88
C LYS A 475 20.09 -2.74 9.84
N LEU A 476 19.18 -3.60 9.41
CA LEU A 476 19.44 -4.50 8.29
C LEU A 476 19.62 -3.72 6.99
N LEU A 477 18.82 -2.68 6.74
CA LEU A 477 18.98 -1.80 5.59
C LEU A 477 20.34 -1.07 5.63
N ASP A 478 20.73 -0.53 6.79
CA ASP A 478 22.05 0.09 7.00
C ASP A 478 23.19 -0.91 6.75
N TYR A 479 23.00 -2.20 7.08
CA TYR A 479 23.99 -3.24 6.85
C TYR A 479 24.11 -3.63 5.37
N VAL A 480 22.98 -3.75 4.66
CA VAL A 480 22.94 -4.18 3.25
C VAL A 480 23.33 -3.06 2.29
N LEU A 481 22.86 -1.83 2.56
CA LEU A 481 23.06 -0.66 1.68
C LEU A 481 24.23 0.22 2.12
N GLY A 482 24.76 0.02 3.33
CA GLY A 482 25.82 0.84 3.92
C GLY A 482 25.27 1.95 4.81
N ALA A 483 25.80 2.05 6.03
CA ALA A 483 25.29 2.94 7.08
C ALA A 483 25.61 4.43 6.87
N ASN A 484 26.41 4.78 5.86
CA ASN A 484 26.85 6.14 5.56
C ASN A 484 27.27 6.22 4.09
N GLU A 485 26.34 6.37 3.15
CA GLU A 485 26.68 7.15 1.98
C GLU A 485 26.73 8.62 2.41
N ALA A 486 27.88 9.01 3.00
CA ALA A 486 28.41 10.32 2.66
C ALA A 486 28.46 10.30 1.13
N HIS A 487 27.50 10.98 0.48
CA HIS A 487 27.42 11.10 -0.97
C HIS A 487 28.84 11.34 -1.48
N THR A 488 29.47 10.27 -1.99
CA THR A 488 30.79 10.36 -2.59
C THR A 488 30.47 10.93 -3.95
N TYR A 489 30.31 12.25 -4.01
CA TYR A 489 29.90 12.97 -5.19
C TYR A 489 30.78 12.51 -6.34
N ARG A 490 30.18 11.77 -7.29
CA ARG A 490 30.83 11.51 -8.55
C ARG A 490 31.07 12.87 -9.16
N LYS A 491 32.29 13.08 -9.66
CA LYS A 491 32.74 14.25 -10.44
C LYS A 491 31.70 14.78 -11.45
N ALA A 492 30.75 13.95 -11.88
CA ALA A 492 29.61 14.26 -12.73
C ALA A 492 28.52 15.15 -12.10
N GLU A 493 28.15 14.99 -10.82
CA GLU A 493 27.12 15.82 -10.18
C GLU A 493 27.65 17.21 -9.86
N LEU A 494 28.89 17.29 -9.33
CA LEU A 494 29.60 18.55 -9.15
C LEU A 494 29.80 19.27 -10.48
N LYS A 495 30.10 18.52 -11.56
CA LYS A 495 30.15 19.06 -12.92
C LYS A 495 28.78 19.55 -13.38
N SER A 496 27.68 18.84 -13.11
CA SER A 496 26.33 19.29 -13.50
C SER A 496 25.90 20.53 -12.73
N PHE A 497 26.27 20.65 -11.45
CA PHE A 497 26.00 21.82 -10.61
C PHE A 497 26.80 23.05 -11.09
N LEU A 498 28.09 22.84 -11.44
CA LEU A 498 28.91 23.86 -12.10
C LEU A 498 28.39 24.21 -13.51
N GLU A 499 27.92 23.23 -14.27
CA GLU A 499 27.41 23.41 -15.63
C GLU A 499 26.06 24.14 -15.63
N PHE A 500 25.24 23.95 -14.59
CA PHE A 500 24.01 24.71 -14.34
C PHE A 500 24.32 26.19 -14.06
N HIS A 501 25.34 26.48 -13.24
CA HIS A 501 25.87 27.84 -13.04
C HIS A 501 26.54 28.42 -14.29
N ARG A 502 27.06 27.56 -15.19
CA ARG A 502 27.63 27.99 -16.48
C ARG A 502 26.55 28.36 -17.51
N THR A 503 25.36 27.78 -17.41
CA THR A 503 24.19 28.06 -18.27
C THR A 503 23.21 29.06 -17.66
N GLY A 504 23.28 29.33 -16.35
CA GLY A 504 22.45 30.32 -15.68
C GLY A 504 22.83 31.73 -16.11
N GLU A 505 21.92 32.42 -16.79
CA GLU A 505 21.98 33.86 -17.03
C GLU A 505 21.68 34.64 -15.73
N GLU A 506 22.43 34.41 -14.65
CA GLU A 506 22.44 35.36 -13.54
C GLU A 506 23.59 36.36 -13.80
N PRO A 507 23.27 37.58 -14.27
CA PRO A 507 24.26 38.65 -14.28
C PRO A 507 24.70 38.95 -12.84
N LEU A 508 25.95 39.42 -12.67
CA LEU A 508 26.45 39.90 -11.39
C LEU A 508 25.44 40.87 -10.77
N ARG A 509 25.06 40.64 -9.52
CA ARG A 509 24.12 41.54 -8.82
C ARG A 509 24.81 42.88 -8.53
N ASP A 510 24.04 43.97 -8.44
CA ASP A 510 24.61 45.32 -8.27
C ASP A 510 25.45 45.48 -6.99
N ASP A 511 25.16 44.67 -5.96
CA ASP A 511 25.94 44.51 -4.73
C ASP A 511 27.24 43.72 -4.94
N GLU A 512 27.22 42.65 -5.74
CA GLU A 512 28.43 41.91 -6.15
C GLU A 512 29.36 42.76 -7.01
N ILE A 513 28.80 43.56 -7.93
CA ILE A 513 29.57 44.53 -8.71
C ILE A 513 30.21 45.55 -7.76
N SER A 514 29.53 46.01 -6.71
CA SER A 514 30.11 46.95 -5.74
C SER A 514 31.23 46.33 -4.89
N ILE A 515 31.17 45.02 -4.63
CA ILE A 515 32.19 44.28 -3.86
C ILE A 515 33.41 43.98 -4.75
N LEU A 516 33.18 43.56 -6.00
CA LEU A 516 34.22 43.28 -7.00
C LEU A 516 34.83 44.57 -7.60
N SER A 517 34.08 45.67 -7.64
CA SER A 517 34.54 46.98 -8.13
C SER A 517 35.08 47.85 -7.00
N GLY A 518 35.93 47.29 -6.15
CA GLY A 518 36.73 48.03 -5.17
C GLY A 518 37.59 49.10 -5.84
N LYS A 519 36.98 50.24 -6.18
CA LYS A 519 37.63 51.41 -6.79
C LYS A 519 38.77 51.96 -5.92
N GLU A 520 38.78 51.61 -4.63
CA GLU A 520 39.73 52.17 -3.66
C GLU A 520 41.11 51.50 -3.66
N ASP A 521 41.28 50.29 -4.23
CA ASP A 521 42.55 49.53 -4.14
C ASP A 521 43.31 49.36 -5.46
N VAL A 522 42.76 49.84 -6.58
CA VAL A 522 43.43 49.79 -7.89
C VAL A 522 44.17 51.10 -8.14
N VAL A 523 45.51 51.04 -8.09
CA VAL A 523 46.36 52.19 -8.43
C VAL A 523 46.33 52.40 -9.95
N THR A 524 45.80 53.55 -10.38
CA THR A 524 45.72 53.95 -11.79
C THR A 524 46.70 55.09 -12.09
N LEU A 525 47.08 55.23 -13.35
CA LEU A 525 47.99 56.28 -13.82
C LEU A 525 47.31 57.12 -14.90
N SER A 526 47.55 58.42 -14.90
CA SER A 526 47.10 59.28 -16.00
C SER A 526 48.08 59.20 -17.15
N LYS A 527 47.58 59.28 -18.39
CA LYS A 527 48.37 59.24 -19.63
C LYS A 527 49.48 60.32 -19.72
N ASP A 528 49.27 61.46 -19.05
CA ASP A 528 50.21 62.58 -18.95
C ASP A 528 51.17 62.49 -17.75
N THR A 529 51.03 61.45 -16.90
CA THR A 529 51.93 61.25 -15.76
C THR A 529 53.37 61.10 -16.28
N ILE A 530 54.27 61.93 -15.77
CA ILE A 530 55.68 61.93 -16.14
C ILE A 530 56.38 60.84 -15.34
N LEU A 531 57.05 59.92 -16.03
CA LEU A 531 57.82 58.85 -15.40
C LEU A 531 59.25 59.31 -15.14
N ASP A 532 59.42 60.12 -14.09
CA ASP A 532 60.71 60.51 -13.53
C ASP A 532 61.22 59.49 -12.48
N HIS A 533 62.42 59.71 -11.96
CA HIS A 533 63.05 58.77 -11.01
C HIS A 533 62.17 58.50 -9.79
N ASP A 534 61.57 59.54 -9.20
CA ASP A 534 60.70 59.42 -8.04
C ASP A 534 59.41 58.65 -8.36
N THR A 535 58.82 58.88 -9.54
CA THR A 535 57.56 58.22 -9.95
C THR A 535 57.80 56.77 -10.32
N VAL A 536 58.89 56.45 -11.03
CA VAL A 536 59.27 55.07 -11.35
C VAL A 536 59.59 54.29 -10.08
N ASP A 537 60.32 54.88 -9.13
CA ASP A 537 60.61 54.24 -7.84
C ASP A 537 59.32 53.96 -7.06
N LYS A 538 58.37 54.91 -7.02
CA LYS A 538 57.05 54.69 -6.40
C LYS A 538 56.29 53.55 -7.07
N ILE A 539 56.30 53.47 -8.40
CA ILE A 539 55.63 52.41 -9.16
C ILE A 539 56.25 51.05 -8.81
N ILE A 540 57.57 50.93 -8.82
CA ILE A 540 58.27 49.68 -8.51
C ILE A 540 58.04 49.28 -7.04
N MET A 541 58.12 50.24 -6.11
CA MET A 541 57.93 49.99 -4.68
C MET A 541 56.50 49.62 -4.29
N SER A 542 55.51 49.96 -5.12
CA SER A 542 54.10 49.65 -4.87
C SER A 542 53.77 48.14 -4.91
N GLY A 543 54.64 47.34 -5.54
CA GLY A 543 54.46 45.88 -5.66
C GLY A 543 53.47 45.44 -6.76
N TYR A 544 52.78 46.36 -7.44
CA TYR A 544 51.88 46.01 -8.55
C TYR A 544 52.65 45.80 -9.85
N SER A 545 52.25 44.82 -10.66
CA SER A 545 52.88 44.51 -11.95
C SER A 545 52.24 45.21 -13.15
N ARG A 546 50.98 45.66 -13.02
CA ARG A 546 50.14 46.14 -14.11
C ARG A 546 49.32 47.34 -13.64
N PHE A 547 49.40 48.45 -14.35
CA PHE A 547 48.73 49.70 -13.99
C PHE A 547 47.76 50.11 -15.11
N PRO A 548 46.45 50.20 -14.83
CA PRO A 548 45.50 50.78 -15.77
C PRO A 548 45.80 52.26 -15.98
N VAL A 549 45.84 52.68 -17.25
CA VAL A 549 46.13 54.06 -17.66
C VAL A 549 44.85 54.71 -18.19
N HIS A 550 44.49 55.87 -17.65
CA HIS A 550 43.31 56.64 -18.07
C HIS A 550 43.67 57.95 -18.77
N ASP A 551 42.69 58.53 -19.45
CA ASP A 551 42.82 59.85 -20.08
C ASP A 551 42.85 60.96 -19.00
N PRO A 552 43.65 62.03 -19.15
CA PRO A 552 43.73 63.10 -18.17
C PRO A 552 42.40 63.87 -18.02
N GLU A 553 41.61 63.97 -19.10
CA GLU A 553 40.34 64.70 -19.09
C GLU A 553 39.20 63.89 -18.49
N ASN A 554 39.28 62.55 -18.56
CA ASN A 554 38.24 61.65 -18.05
C ASN A 554 38.85 60.42 -17.36
N PRO A 555 38.85 60.38 -16.01
CA PRO A 555 39.34 59.23 -15.23
C PRO A 555 38.60 57.91 -15.47
N LEU A 556 37.41 57.94 -16.09
CA LEU A 556 36.64 56.75 -16.46
C LEU A 556 36.93 56.26 -17.89
N ALA A 557 37.81 56.94 -18.62
CA ALA A 557 38.25 56.56 -19.96
C ALA A 557 39.62 55.90 -19.90
N PHE A 558 39.66 54.58 -19.78
CA PHE A 558 40.91 53.81 -19.79
C PHE A 558 41.41 53.61 -21.22
N VAL A 559 42.71 53.84 -21.41
CA VAL A 559 43.40 53.75 -22.71
C VAL A 559 44.15 52.42 -22.84
N GLY A 560 44.59 51.84 -21.73
CA GLY A 560 45.28 50.55 -21.72
C GLY A 560 46.01 50.26 -20.41
N LEU A 561 46.92 49.29 -20.43
CA LEU A 561 47.70 48.83 -19.28
C LEU A 561 49.20 49.09 -19.46
N LEU A 562 49.81 49.81 -18.52
CA LEU A 562 51.26 49.91 -18.39
C LEU A 562 51.78 48.71 -17.60
N LEU A 563 52.73 47.97 -18.18
CA LEU A 563 53.39 46.84 -17.52
C LEU A 563 54.72 47.31 -16.92
N VAL A 564 54.95 47.06 -15.63
CA VAL A 564 56.20 47.46 -14.95
C VAL A 564 57.43 46.89 -15.62
N LYS A 565 57.34 45.69 -16.22
CA LYS A 565 58.45 45.10 -16.99
C LYS A 565 58.97 45.98 -18.13
N LYS A 566 58.14 46.89 -18.67
CA LYS A 566 58.56 47.85 -19.70
C LYS A 566 59.37 49.01 -19.11
N LEU A 567 59.24 49.27 -17.82
CA LEU A 567 60.00 50.29 -17.10
C LEU A 567 61.38 49.79 -16.66
N ILE A 568 61.62 48.47 -16.65
CA ILE A 568 62.94 47.89 -16.29
C ILE A 568 64.04 48.34 -17.26
N THR A 569 63.72 48.52 -18.54
CA THR A 569 64.66 48.94 -19.58
C THR A 569 64.61 50.44 -19.88
N TYR A 570 63.77 51.19 -19.17
CA TYR A 570 63.60 52.62 -19.34
C TYR A 570 64.55 53.38 -18.43
N ASP A 571 65.18 54.44 -18.96
CA ASP A 571 66.02 55.34 -18.18
C ASP A 571 65.16 56.48 -17.60
N PRO A 572 64.95 56.53 -16.27
CA PRO A 572 64.10 57.55 -15.64
C PRO A 572 64.59 58.99 -15.80
N SER A 573 65.85 59.20 -16.24
CA SER A 573 66.38 60.54 -16.52
C SER A 573 65.70 61.23 -17.72
N GLN A 574 65.01 60.48 -18.57
CA GLN A 574 64.34 61.02 -19.77
C GLN A 574 62.98 61.67 -19.49
N ALA A 575 62.39 61.44 -18.31
CA ALA A 575 61.13 62.04 -17.86
C ALA A 575 60.01 62.02 -18.93
N LEU A 576 59.83 60.87 -19.60
CA LEU A 576 58.82 60.71 -20.63
C LEU A 576 57.42 60.51 -20.01
N PRO A 577 56.34 61.01 -20.65
CA PRO A 577 54.98 60.74 -20.21
C PRO A 577 54.59 59.27 -20.46
N VAL A 578 53.67 58.72 -19.66
CA VAL A 578 53.14 57.35 -19.81
C VAL A 578 52.66 57.08 -21.25
N SER A 579 52.07 58.08 -21.92
CA SER A 579 51.65 58.02 -23.33
C SER A 579 52.74 57.64 -24.34
N SER A 580 54.01 57.85 -24.02
CA SER A 580 55.13 57.50 -24.90
C SER A 580 55.41 55.99 -24.94
N PHE A 581 54.89 55.24 -23.98
CA PHE A 581 55.05 53.80 -23.89
C PHE A 581 53.91 53.09 -24.60
N ALA A 582 54.22 52.03 -25.34
CA ALA A 582 53.18 51.17 -25.91
C ALA A 582 52.37 50.51 -24.78
N LEU A 583 51.10 50.88 -24.62
CA LEU A 583 50.21 50.28 -23.63
C LEU A 583 49.73 48.92 -24.10
N SER A 584 49.55 48.00 -23.15
CA SER A 584 48.94 46.69 -23.43
C SER A 584 47.42 46.83 -23.41
N ILE A 585 46.71 45.96 -24.13
CA ILE A 585 45.25 46.01 -24.21
C ILE A 585 44.67 45.69 -22.82
N LEU A 586 43.77 46.55 -22.35
CA LEU A 586 42.90 46.29 -21.20
C LEU A 586 41.56 45.78 -21.75
N PRO A 587 41.22 44.49 -21.59
CA PRO A 587 39.94 43.98 -22.06
C PRO A 587 38.78 44.58 -21.26
N GLU A 588 37.67 44.84 -21.94
CA GLU A 588 36.46 45.41 -21.34
C GLU A 588 35.28 44.43 -21.46
N ALA A 589 34.46 44.35 -20.42
CA ALA A 589 33.23 43.56 -20.38
C ALA A 589 32.05 44.37 -19.85
N HIS A 590 30.84 44.00 -20.29
CA HIS A 590 29.60 44.57 -19.78
C HIS A 590 29.32 44.03 -18.36
N PRO A 591 28.63 44.77 -17.48
CA PRO A 591 28.38 44.31 -16.10
C PRO A 591 27.51 43.05 -16.01
N SER A 592 26.85 42.67 -17.11
CA SER A 592 26.08 41.43 -17.21
C SER A 592 26.94 40.19 -17.48
N ILE A 593 28.28 40.30 -17.53
CA ILE A 593 29.16 39.15 -17.68
C ILE A 593 29.08 38.27 -16.43
N ASN A 594 29.02 36.95 -16.59
CA ASN A 594 29.04 36.03 -15.45
C ASN A 594 30.49 35.69 -15.03
N CYS A 595 30.69 35.30 -13.75
CA CYS A 595 32.01 34.97 -13.21
C CYS A 595 32.72 33.87 -14.01
N PHE A 596 31.98 32.88 -14.52
CA PHE A 596 32.56 31.78 -15.31
C PHE A 596 33.04 32.22 -16.70
N GLN A 597 32.37 33.16 -17.35
CA GLN A 597 32.77 33.76 -18.62
C GLN A 597 34.00 34.64 -18.43
N ALA A 598 34.06 35.39 -17.33
CA ALA A 598 35.26 36.13 -16.94
C ALA A 598 36.44 35.17 -16.67
N LEU A 599 36.19 34.07 -15.95
CA LEU A 599 37.18 33.02 -15.69
C LEU A 599 37.67 32.34 -16.98
N ASP A 600 36.76 31.94 -17.87
CA ASP A 600 37.10 31.35 -19.18
C ASP A 600 37.98 32.31 -19.99
N TYR A 601 37.68 33.61 -19.95
CA TYR A 601 38.51 34.62 -20.60
C TYR A 601 39.91 34.70 -19.99
N PHE A 602 40.04 34.71 -18.66
CA PHE A 602 41.34 34.69 -17.99
C PHE A 602 42.14 33.41 -18.24
N GLN A 603 41.48 32.26 -18.34
CA GLN A 603 42.11 30.97 -18.67
C GLN A 603 42.74 30.94 -20.08
N THR A 604 42.33 31.84 -20.99
CA THR A 604 43.03 32.00 -22.27
C THR A 604 44.47 32.52 -22.13
N GLY A 605 44.86 33.01 -20.95
CA GLY A 605 46.18 33.57 -20.66
C GLY A 605 46.42 34.95 -21.28
N ARG A 606 45.40 35.56 -21.88
CA ARG A 606 45.52 36.83 -22.62
C ARG A 606 45.46 38.07 -21.74
N ALA A 607 44.87 37.97 -20.55
CA ALA A 607 44.78 39.05 -19.58
C ALA A 607 44.75 38.50 -18.15
N HIS A 608 45.00 39.37 -17.17
CA HIS A 608 44.85 39.09 -15.74
C HIS A 608 44.04 40.19 -15.01
N LEU A 609 43.57 41.18 -15.77
CA LEU A 609 42.71 42.28 -15.34
C LEU A 609 41.62 42.44 -16.39
N LEU A 610 40.38 42.68 -15.95
CA LEU A 610 39.21 42.92 -16.79
C LEU A 610 38.52 44.21 -16.34
N LEU A 611 38.30 45.13 -17.27
CA LEU A 611 37.56 46.37 -16.99
C LEU A 611 36.07 46.13 -17.16
N ILE A 612 35.28 46.37 -16.12
CA ILE A 612 33.81 46.34 -16.20
C ILE A 612 33.33 47.73 -16.60
N SER A 613 32.61 47.82 -17.72
CA SER A 613 32.14 49.08 -18.31
C SER A 613 30.68 48.96 -18.75
N ARG A 614 29.86 49.99 -18.48
CA ARG A 614 28.45 50.04 -18.98
C ARG A 614 28.38 50.07 -20.51
N THR A 615 29.45 50.54 -21.16
CA THR A 615 29.54 50.66 -22.61
C THR A 615 30.91 50.14 -23.09
N PRO A 616 31.13 48.81 -23.14
CA PRO A 616 32.41 48.24 -23.54
C PRO A 616 32.85 48.75 -24.92
N GLY A 617 34.10 49.21 -25.03
CA GLY A 617 34.67 49.75 -26.26
C GLY A 617 34.35 51.22 -26.54
N VAL A 618 33.62 51.90 -25.64
CA VAL A 618 33.37 53.35 -25.69
C VAL A 618 33.96 54.01 -24.44
N ALA A 619 34.71 55.10 -24.64
CA ALA A 619 35.35 55.84 -23.57
C ALA A 619 34.34 56.41 -22.56
N GLY A 620 34.65 56.33 -21.26
CA GLY A 620 33.88 56.95 -20.18
C GLY A 620 32.83 56.07 -19.49
N GLY A 621 32.71 54.80 -19.89
CA GLY A 621 31.74 53.84 -19.33
C GLY A 621 32.25 53.01 -18.14
N ALA A 622 33.49 53.20 -17.69
CA ALA A 622 34.13 52.33 -16.70
C ALA A 622 33.46 52.38 -15.32
N ILE A 623 33.15 51.19 -14.79
CA ILE A 623 32.62 50.98 -13.44
C ILE A 623 33.75 50.57 -12.50
N GLY A 624 34.59 49.61 -12.88
CA GLY A 624 35.67 49.10 -12.04
C GLY A 624 36.54 48.08 -12.75
N VAL A 625 37.62 47.64 -12.10
CA VAL A 625 38.54 46.63 -12.63
C VAL A 625 38.47 45.41 -11.73
N VAL A 626 38.40 44.23 -12.33
CA VAL A 626 38.32 42.94 -11.65
C VAL A 626 39.54 42.09 -12.06
N THR A 627 40.15 41.41 -11.11
CA THR A 627 41.27 40.49 -11.31
C THR A 627 40.81 39.04 -11.43
N LEU A 628 41.72 38.14 -11.81
CA LEU A 628 41.46 36.71 -11.75
C LEU A 628 41.21 36.23 -10.30
N GLU A 629 41.90 36.81 -9.33
CA GLU A 629 41.77 36.45 -7.92
C GLU A 629 40.36 36.77 -7.42
N ASP A 630 39.87 38.00 -7.67
CA ASP A 630 38.51 38.42 -7.29
C ASP A 630 37.42 37.49 -7.85
N ILE A 631 37.58 37.03 -9.11
CA ILE A 631 36.62 36.09 -9.73
C ILE A 631 36.66 34.71 -9.06
N ILE A 632 37.84 34.22 -8.69
CA ILE A 632 37.98 32.92 -8.03
C ILE A 632 37.43 33.00 -6.59
N GLU A 633 37.71 34.09 -5.87
CA GLU A 633 37.18 34.33 -4.53
C GLU A 633 35.65 34.34 -4.52
N GLU A 634 35.03 34.99 -5.50
CA GLU A 634 33.57 35.02 -5.62
C GLU A 634 32.99 33.62 -5.90
N ILE A 635 33.61 32.86 -6.81
CA ILE A 635 33.17 31.49 -7.14
C ILE A 635 33.29 30.54 -5.94
N ILE A 636 34.32 30.71 -5.10
CA ILE A 636 34.58 29.87 -3.93
C ILE A 636 33.85 30.41 -2.68
N SER A 637 33.40 31.67 -2.71
CA SER A 637 32.85 32.43 -1.58
C SER A 637 33.79 32.46 -0.36
N GLU A 638 35.10 32.35 -0.60
CA GLU A 638 36.16 32.47 0.39
C GLU A 638 37.26 33.41 -0.14
N GLU A 639 37.79 34.25 0.75
CA GLU A 639 38.91 35.16 0.46
C GLU A 639 40.21 34.35 0.34
N ILE A 640 40.96 34.54 -0.74
CA ILE A 640 42.21 33.84 -0.98
C ILE A 640 43.32 34.66 -0.35
N VAL A 641 43.95 34.05 0.64
CA VAL A 641 45.09 34.63 1.36
C VAL A 641 46.33 34.49 0.50
N ASP A 642 46.89 35.59 0.00
CA ASP A 642 48.18 35.53 -0.68
C ASP A 642 49.33 35.49 0.34
N GLU A 643 50.48 34.97 -0.08
CA GLU A 643 51.69 34.86 0.76
C GLU A 643 52.19 36.23 1.26
N THR A 644 51.72 37.33 0.66
CA THR A 644 52.03 38.71 1.06
C THR A 644 51.03 39.35 2.04
N ASP A 645 49.93 38.68 2.37
CA ASP A 645 48.91 39.20 3.28
C ASP A 645 49.23 38.89 4.74
N ARG A 646 49.35 39.93 5.59
CA ARG A 646 49.47 39.79 7.05
C ARG A 646 48.22 40.32 7.75
N TYR A 647 47.58 39.44 8.53
CA TYR A 647 46.40 39.72 9.34
C TYR A 647 46.68 40.58 10.58
N ASP A 648 45.72 41.42 10.97
CA ASP A 648 45.65 42.05 12.31
C ASP A 648 44.72 41.30 13.28
N ASP A 649 43.77 40.45 12.83
CA ASP A 649 42.91 39.65 13.73
C ASP A 649 42.14 38.52 12.99
N ASN A 650 42.10 37.30 13.55
CA ASN A 650 41.51 36.10 12.91
C ASN A 650 40.00 35.92 13.15
N ILE A 651 39.34 36.83 13.88
CA ILE A 651 37.92 36.69 14.26
C ILE A 651 37.01 37.65 13.51
N ASN A 652 37.47 38.86 13.17
CA ASN A 652 36.60 39.91 12.64
C ASN A 652 36.80 40.28 11.15
N LYS A 653 37.56 39.47 10.38
CA LYS A 653 37.77 39.62 8.92
C LYS A 653 37.77 41.08 8.46
N ARG A 654 38.65 41.91 9.04
CA ARG A 654 38.89 43.27 8.59
C ARG A 654 40.25 43.33 7.92
N ARG A 655 40.27 43.86 6.70
CA ARG A 655 41.50 44.06 5.93
C ARG A 655 42.46 44.98 6.70
N ALA A 656 43.67 44.49 6.98
CA ALA A 656 44.74 45.33 7.48
C ALA A 656 45.23 46.23 6.32
N LYS A 657 45.39 47.52 6.59
CA LYS A 657 45.87 48.50 5.60
C LYS A 657 47.31 48.11 5.20
N ARG A 658 47.58 47.90 3.90
CA ARG A 658 48.93 47.59 3.37
C ARG A 658 49.93 48.64 3.87
N LEU A 659 50.81 48.25 4.80
CA LEU A 659 51.96 49.07 5.19
C LEU A 659 52.96 49.05 4.03
N THR A 660 53.37 50.22 3.57
CA THR A 660 54.38 50.35 2.51
C THR A 660 55.71 49.73 2.96
N ASN A 661 56.46 49.12 2.03
CA ASN A 661 57.77 48.49 2.26
C ASN A 661 58.77 49.38 3.04
N THR A 662 58.58 50.69 3.01
CA THR A 662 59.33 51.69 3.79
C THR A 662 59.22 51.50 5.31
N ALA A 663 58.10 50.97 5.83
CA ALA A 663 57.92 50.70 7.25
C ALA A 663 58.61 49.39 7.70
N ILE A 664 58.75 48.41 6.79
CA ILE A 664 59.35 47.09 7.06
C ILE A 664 60.89 47.18 7.16
N MET A 665 61.50 48.12 6.43
CA MET A 665 62.96 48.33 6.43
C MET A 665 63.49 49.07 7.68
N LYS A 666 62.63 49.65 8.53
CA LYS A 666 63.06 50.44 9.69
C LYS A 666 63.33 49.51 10.89
N GLY A 667 64.50 48.88 10.92
CA GLY A 667 64.98 48.12 12.09
C GLY A 667 65.80 46.86 11.81
N ILE A 668 66.00 46.49 10.54
CA ILE A 668 66.82 45.33 10.16
C ILE A 668 68.26 45.81 9.89
N VAL A 669 69.18 45.45 10.78
CA VAL A 669 70.63 45.65 10.59
C VAL A 669 71.22 44.36 10.01
N GLU A 670 71.60 44.38 8.72
CA GLU A 670 72.32 43.26 8.12
C GLU A 670 73.78 43.23 8.57
N ARG A 671 74.15 42.14 9.25
CA ARG A 671 75.52 41.88 9.69
C ARG A 671 76.36 41.45 8.49
N HIS A 672 77.18 42.35 7.95
CA HIS A 672 78.13 42.05 6.89
C HIS A 672 79.12 40.94 7.32
N ARG A 673 79.02 39.75 6.74
CA ARG A 673 80.07 38.73 6.79
C ARG A 673 80.93 38.87 5.54
N LYS A 674 82.13 39.41 5.70
CA LYS A 674 83.17 39.42 4.66
C LYS A 674 83.48 37.98 4.24
N ALA A 675 83.19 37.65 2.99
CA ALA A 675 83.86 36.57 2.29
C ALA A 675 84.27 37.08 0.91
N SER A 676 85.58 37.27 0.78
CA SER A 676 86.29 37.45 -0.48
C SER A 676 86.31 36.14 -1.27
N VAL A 677 86.41 36.29 -2.60
CA VAL A 677 87.08 35.43 -3.59
C VAL A 677 86.19 35.03 -4.78
N SER A 678 86.64 35.56 -5.91
CA SER A 678 86.42 35.34 -7.33
C SER A 678 86.09 33.93 -7.86
N SER A 679 85.27 33.94 -8.92
CA SER A 679 85.40 33.24 -10.22
C SER A 679 85.62 31.72 -10.29
N LEU A 680 84.67 31.03 -10.95
CA LEU A 680 84.77 30.02 -12.03
C LEU A 680 83.58 29.04 -11.90
N VAL A 681 82.59 29.07 -12.81
CA VAL A 681 82.40 28.23 -14.01
C VAL A 681 81.67 26.90 -13.76
N ASN A 682 80.58 26.72 -14.54
CA ASN A 682 79.82 25.53 -14.94
C ASN A 682 78.97 24.71 -13.95
N GLU A 683 77.66 24.63 -14.24
CA GLU A 683 76.91 23.41 -14.65
C GLU A 683 75.41 23.80 -14.82
N SER A 684 74.91 23.96 -16.04
CA SER A 684 74.27 22.97 -16.95
C SER A 684 72.79 22.67 -16.64
N THR A 685 71.90 23.24 -17.45
CA THR A 685 70.47 22.88 -17.55
C THR A 685 70.21 22.32 -18.96
N PRO A 686 69.67 21.09 -19.14
CA PRO A 686 69.31 20.59 -20.45
C PRO A 686 67.87 21.01 -20.83
N LEU A 687 67.75 21.61 -22.02
CA LEU A 687 66.51 21.95 -22.70
C LEU A 687 65.86 20.71 -23.34
N LEU A 688 64.58 20.51 -23.05
CA LEU A 688 63.67 19.59 -23.74
C LEU A 688 63.24 20.18 -25.10
N GLY A 689 63.24 19.37 -26.16
CA GLY A 689 62.55 19.70 -27.41
C GLY A 689 62.90 18.81 -28.60
N ARG A 690 61.96 17.91 -28.94
CA ARG A 690 61.75 17.09 -30.17
C ARG A 690 61.62 15.62 -29.80
N ASP A 691 60.76 14.80 -30.38
CA ASP A 691 59.67 14.89 -31.35
C ASP A 691 58.91 13.56 -31.17
N HIS A 692 57.59 13.52 -31.42
CA HIS A 692 56.99 12.45 -32.23
C HIS A 692 55.47 12.60 -32.35
N ASN A 693 55.03 12.82 -33.59
CA ASN A 693 53.90 12.13 -34.19
C ASN A 693 53.94 12.30 -35.72
N SER A 694 54.23 11.23 -36.45
CA SER A 694 53.50 10.75 -37.64
C SER A 694 54.26 9.59 -38.28
N GLU A 695 53.51 8.51 -38.52
CA GLU A 695 53.83 7.19 -39.10
C GLU A 695 54.46 6.13 -38.19
#